data_AF-A0A1F3CW24-F1
#
_entry.id   AF-A0A1F3CW24-F1
#
_cell.length_a   1.000
_cell.length_b   1.000
_cell.length_c   1.000
_cell.angle_alpha   90.00
_cell.angle_beta   90.00
_cell.angle_gamma   90.00
#
_symmetry.space_group_name_H-M   'P 1'
#
loop_
_entity.id
_entity.type
_entity.pdbx_description
1 polymer ?
#
loop_
_entity_poly.entity_id
_entity_poly.type
_entity_poly.pdbx_seq_one_letter_code
_entity_poly.pdbx_strand_id
1 'polypeptide(L)'
;MRVKTTLFLVLFVINNMWAATFTVTNTNDAGAGSLRQAITSASVNAFDADTIIFNIPTSDPYYNATTGVYTITLTSLLPYIASLSVTIDGTSQPGNTNPNGPEICLKSTTNLLFGLCFPLSGGIVKGMIINGFQMGVFITKYLTYPSGSCIVSDCYFGVNSDGTSASPNDIGVACYGGSTGNIIKNNLISGNAIAGVGLRISDSNIVQGNKIGTDRTGMYRIPNYYGVAIDSASNNTIGGTLISQRNIISGNDYAGVAINNNLSHDNVIKGNFIGVNINAVSISDTIANYYGIAISDSYNNIIGGSSSAECNIISGNTDGGISILGSFATNNTIKGNYIGTNLNGNDSIPNSNGILISGSGNNIIGGSTYGEKNVISGNHLAGIALAYFGTRNNIIKGNYIGTDKSGMVALSNHTGIYIFSNANSNIVGGDAAGERNIISANLEMGICMEAADSNIVKGNYIGTDSTGLGTFKFSNDTLIQGNGLYFNSNAAHNIAGGYNANEGNIISGNRVYGLIYYGNSPYNSCIGNYIGVDKTGNHAIPNTTGICVDGGANHNPIINNVLSGNLAYGIFIVTTGTYYNELKGNKIGTNAAGTDTVPNQIGVILGGGTKYNIIGGTAPADKNIISGNLFDGIEVADSSTMYNNIIGNHIGTDVTGNIALPNYNGIGFATFPSKNNIENNLISGNKYAGILLYERSDSNTVYSNKIGTASNGTSPLGNGAAGIIISNKSKYNKIGEPTKGNIIAFNDTVGIVIADTNSMYNTFSANIIYNNTQMGIDLFPFGVNPNDAGDNDMGCNELMNFPEISSVVYDNGSGITFFDGIIDYNINGGPAGIKIELFKSDGANILNHGDAITYLGSTIADNFGNWTFNCSGLTSSDIVTATATDLNGNSSEFALNSNIVTSITETNNNDISVFPNPTNDFVYIKGLSQNSELIITDCTGRELIIQKTNNNVLINLTNVPSGMYILNVVTENKQIAKFKMVKL
;
A
#
# COMPACT_ATOMS: atom_id res chain seq x y z
N MET A 1 8.27 -76.76 -41.29
CA MET A 1 7.20 -76.58 -42.29
C MET A 1 7.37 -75.18 -42.86
N ARG A 2 7.73 -75.08 -44.14
CA ARG A 2 7.98 -73.81 -44.87
C ARG A 2 6.64 -73.11 -45.12
N VAL A 3 6.53 -71.81 -44.83
CA VAL A 3 5.53 -70.94 -45.47
C VAL A 3 6.25 -69.67 -45.95
N LYS A 4 5.97 -69.36 -47.20
CA LYS A 4 6.72 -68.49 -48.10
C LYS A 4 6.49 -67.02 -47.80
N THR A 5 7.57 -66.26 -47.90
CA THR A 5 7.61 -64.82 -48.14
C THR A 5 6.92 -64.51 -49.47
N THR A 6 5.76 -63.84 -49.43
CA THR A 6 5.16 -63.21 -50.61
C THR A 6 5.46 -61.72 -50.54
N LEU A 7 6.52 -61.33 -51.26
CA LEU A 7 6.87 -59.95 -51.53
C LEU A 7 5.84 -59.40 -52.53
N PHE A 8 4.86 -58.63 -52.05
CA PHE A 8 3.98 -57.86 -52.94
C PHE A 8 4.74 -56.63 -53.41
N LEU A 9 5.29 -56.71 -54.61
CA LEU A 9 5.85 -55.59 -55.35
C LEU A 9 4.69 -54.68 -55.77
N VAL A 10 4.38 -53.66 -54.98
CA VAL A 10 3.53 -52.57 -55.44
C VAL A 10 4.36 -51.74 -56.41
N LEU A 11 4.08 -51.90 -57.70
CA LEU A 11 4.50 -50.99 -58.75
C LEU A 11 3.99 -49.59 -58.39
N PHE A 12 4.83 -48.73 -57.82
CA PHE A 12 4.60 -47.29 -57.91
C PHE A 12 4.80 -46.93 -59.38
N VAL A 13 3.71 -46.73 -60.11
CA VAL A 13 3.74 -45.96 -61.34
C VAL A 13 4.18 -44.57 -60.93
N ILE A 14 5.45 -44.26 -61.14
CA ILE A 14 5.97 -42.90 -61.06
C ILE A 14 5.34 -42.19 -62.25
N ASN A 15 4.18 -41.56 -62.06
CA ASN A 15 3.79 -40.47 -62.95
C ASN A 15 4.88 -39.40 -62.74
N ASN A 16 5.74 -39.23 -63.74
CA ASN A 16 6.69 -38.13 -63.75
C ASN A 16 5.86 -36.85 -63.63
N MET A 17 5.98 -36.13 -62.51
CA MET A 17 5.48 -34.76 -62.41
C MET A 17 6.24 -33.93 -63.44
N TRP A 18 5.59 -33.49 -64.52
CA TRP A 18 6.19 -32.59 -65.49
C TRP A 18 5.70 -31.19 -65.15
N ALA A 19 6.60 -30.33 -64.68
CA ALA A 19 6.30 -28.91 -64.55
C ALA A 19 6.32 -28.28 -65.95
N ALA A 20 5.16 -27.84 -66.44
CA ALA A 20 5.05 -27.08 -67.68
C ALA A 20 5.13 -25.57 -67.41
N THR A 21 5.53 -24.81 -68.43
CA THR A 21 5.51 -23.34 -68.39
C THR A 21 4.51 -22.81 -69.41
N PHE A 22 3.53 -22.05 -68.96
CA PHE A 22 2.52 -21.39 -69.79
C PHE A 22 2.79 -19.89 -69.83
N THR A 23 2.91 -19.31 -71.03
CA THR A 23 3.21 -17.88 -71.20
C THR A 23 1.95 -17.09 -71.53
N VAL A 24 1.68 -16.05 -70.76
CA VAL A 24 0.68 -15.02 -71.06
C VAL A 24 1.31 -13.97 -71.97
N THR A 25 0.72 -13.75 -73.14
CA THR A 25 1.29 -12.90 -74.20
C THR A 25 0.40 -11.73 -74.61
N ASN A 26 -0.79 -11.59 -74.03
CA ASN A 26 -1.69 -10.44 -74.23
C ASN A 26 -2.54 -10.18 -72.98
N THR A 27 -3.12 -8.99 -72.90
CA THR A 27 -3.97 -8.54 -71.79
C THR A 27 -5.46 -8.84 -71.95
N ASN A 28 -5.86 -9.59 -72.98
CA ASN A 28 -7.26 -9.90 -73.22
C ASN A 28 -7.86 -10.72 -72.08
N ASP A 29 -9.16 -10.51 -71.77
CA ASP A 29 -9.91 -11.25 -70.75
C ASP A 29 -9.93 -12.78 -71.02
N ALA A 30 -9.96 -13.17 -72.30
CA ALA A 30 -10.03 -14.57 -72.73
C ALA A 30 -9.38 -14.80 -74.11
N GLY A 31 -9.24 -16.06 -74.49
CA GLY A 31 -8.69 -16.49 -75.79
C GLY A 31 -7.21 -16.85 -75.73
N ALA A 32 -6.64 -17.22 -76.88
CA ALA A 32 -5.25 -17.65 -76.97
C ALA A 32 -4.28 -16.56 -76.44
N GLY A 33 -3.31 -16.97 -75.62
CA GLY A 33 -2.33 -16.07 -75.02
C GLY A 33 -2.80 -15.27 -73.80
N SER A 34 -4.07 -15.39 -73.39
CA SER A 34 -4.60 -14.73 -72.17
C SER A 34 -4.23 -15.46 -70.88
N LEU A 35 -4.27 -14.75 -69.74
CA LEU A 35 -4.14 -15.35 -68.40
C LEU A 35 -5.18 -16.43 -68.15
N ARG A 36 -6.42 -16.22 -68.61
CA ARG A 36 -7.51 -17.22 -68.51
C ARG A 36 -7.15 -18.53 -69.19
N GLN A 37 -6.59 -18.47 -70.41
CA GLN A 37 -6.14 -19.66 -71.12
C GLN A 37 -4.97 -20.33 -70.39
N ALA A 38 -4.01 -19.56 -69.89
CA ALA A 38 -2.87 -20.09 -69.15
C ALA A 38 -3.30 -20.83 -67.87
N ILE A 39 -4.23 -20.25 -67.08
CA ILE A 39 -4.78 -20.91 -65.88
C ILE A 39 -5.52 -22.20 -66.27
N THR A 40 -6.33 -22.16 -67.33
CA THR A 40 -7.05 -23.36 -67.80
C THR A 40 -6.09 -24.46 -68.19
N SER A 41 -5.01 -24.13 -68.90
CA SER A 41 -3.98 -25.08 -69.33
C SER A 41 -3.17 -25.64 -68.16
N ALA A 42 -2.79 -24.81 -67.18
CA ALA A 42 -2.12 -25.24 -65.95
C ALA A 42 -3.02 -26.07 -65.02
N SER A 43 -4.34 -26.00 -65.22
CA SER A 43 -5.34 -26.70 -64.40
C SER A 43 -5.78 -28.05 -64.98
N VAL A 44 -5.12 -28.55 -66.03
CA VAL A 44 -5.50 -29.81 -66.70
C VAL A 44 -5.13 -31.04 -65.85
N ASN A 45 -3.95 -31.02 -65.23
CA ASN A 45 -3.42 -32.13 -64.44
C ASN A 45 -3.26 -31.72 -62.98
N ALA A 46 -4.12 -32.25 -62.11
CA ALA A 46 -4.20 -31.82 -60.70
C ALA A 46 -2.91 -31.95 -59.87
N PHE A 47 -1.88 -32.66 -60.37
CA PHE A 47 -0.63 -32.95 -59.66
C PHE A 47 0.61 -32.26 -60.25
N ASP A 48 0.47 -31.52 -61.35
CA ASP A 48 1.59 -30.86 -62.00
C ASP A 48 1.92 -29.52 -61.32
N ALA A 49 3.20 -29.27 -61.04
CA ALA A 49 3.70 -28.03 -60.45
C ALA A 49 3.99 -26.98 -61.54
N ASP A 50 2.96 -26.59 -62.27
CA ASP A 50 3.07 -25.72 -63.44
C ASP A 50 3.41 -24.28 -63.09
N THR A 51 4.06 -23.57 -64.02
CA THR A 51 4.39 -22.14 -63.89
C THR A 51 3.73 -21.33 -64.99
N ILE A 52 3.08 -20.24 -64.62
CA ILE A 52 2.53 -19.22 -65.50
C ILE A 52 3.44 -18.00 -65.44
N ILE A 53 4.02 -17.66 -66.59
CA ILE A 53 4.89 -16.48 -66.78
C ILE A 53 4.25 -15.48 -67.74
N PHE A 54 4.73 -14.24 -67.74
CA PHE A 54 4.24 -13.15 -68.58
C PHE A 54 5.32 -12.72 -69.56
N ASN A 55 4.93 -12.49 -70.81
CA ASN A 55 5.75 -11.89 -71.86
C ASN A 55 4.85 -11.10 -72.81
N ILE A 56 4.19 -10.08 -72.27
CA ILE A 56 3.26 -9.22 -73.01
C ILE A 56 4.06 -8.11 -73.69
N PRO A 57 3.92 -7.91 -75.01
CA PRO A 57 4.66 -6.87 -75.72
C PRO A 57 4.15 -5.47 -75.34
N THR A 58 5.01 -4.46 -75.31
CA THR A 58 4.62 -3.05 -75.08
C THR A 58 3.68 -2.49 -76.16
N SER A 59 3.51 -3.20 -77.28
CA SER A 59 2.51 -2.90 -78.31
C SER A 59 1.10 -3.40 -77.97
N ASP A 60 0.92 -4.10 -76.85
CA ASP A 60 -0.38 -4.59 -76.40
C ASP A 60 -1.32 -3.40 -76.07
N PRO A 61 -2.62 -3.44 -76.45
CA PRO A 61 -3.53 -2.30 -76.30
C PRO A 61 -3.72 -1.77 -74.88
N TYR A 62 -3.49 -2.59 -73.86
CA TYR A 62 -3.66 -2.22 -72.45
C TYR A 62 -2.34 -2.10 -71.68
N TYR A 63 -1.23 -1.89 -72.40
CA TYR A 63 0.01 -1.38 -71.83
C TYR A 63 -0.05 0.14 -71.64
N ASN A 64 0.24 0.62 -70.43
CA ASN A 64 0.38 2.04 -70.14
C ASN A 64 1.86 2.43 -70.07
N ALA A 65 2.34 3.15 -71.09
CA ALA A 65 3.73 3.60 -71.18
C ALA A 65 4.15 4.62 -70.10
N THR A 66 3.19 5.27 -69.44
CA THR A 66 3.49 6.22 -68.35
C THR A 66 3.78 5.49 -67.04
N THR A 67 3.02 4.43 -66.75
CA THR A 67 3.14 3.67 -65.51
C THR A 67 3.97 2.38 -65.65
N GLY A 68 4.22 1.93 -66.89
CA GLY A 68 4.90 0.65 -67.17
C GLY A 68 4.04 -0.58 -66.88
N VAL A 69 2.70 -0.46 -66.95
CA VAL A 69 1.78 -1.49 -66.44
C VAL A 69 0.94 -2.09 -67.56
N TYR A 70 0.81 -3.41 -67.55
CA TYR A 70 -0.06 -4.21 -68.42
C TYR A 70 -1.33 -4.57 -67.67
N THR A 71 -2.48 -4.04 -68.10
CA THR A 71 -3.74 -4.21 -67.37
C THR A 71 -4.65 -5.25 -68.03
N ILE A 72 -4.85 -6.38 -67.36
CA ILE A 72 -5.83 -7.41 -67.69
C ILE A 72 -7.15 -7.06 -67.01
N THR A 73 -8.13 -6.59 -67.77
CA THR A 73 -9.46 -6.25 -67.24
C THR A 73 -10.43 -7.42 -67.41
N LEU A 74 -10.90 -7.97 -66.29
CA LEU A 74 -11.82 -9.10 -66.26
C LEU A 74 -13.28 -8.63 -66.24
N THR A 75 -14.08 -9.21 -67.14
CA THR A 75 -15.54 -9.03 -67.15
C THR A 75 -16.29 -10.21 -66.51
N SER A 76 -15.61 -11.34 -66.33
CA SER A 76 -16.12 -12.56 -65.68
C SER A 76 -15.03 -13.26 -64.86
N LEU A 77 -15.43 -14.09 -63.88
CA LEU A 77 -14.50 -14.80 -63.00
C LEU A 77 -13.50 -15.64 -63.80
N LEU A 78 -12.21 -15.57 -63.43
CA LEU A 78 -11.21 -16.54 -63.90
C LEU A 78 -11.57 -17.95 -63.41
N PRO A 79 -11.19 -19.01 -64.14
CA PRO A 79 -11.32 -20.38 -63.64
C PRO A 79 -10.48 -20.56 -62.37
N TYR A 80 -10.93 -21.45 -61.48
CA TYR A 80 -10.16 -21.84 -60.31
C TYR A 80 -8.84 -22.51 -60.72
N ILE A 81 -7.81 -22.33 -59.92
CA ILE A 81 -6.50 -22.96 -60.14
C ILE A 81 -6.58 -24.40 -59.60
N ALA A 82 -6.89 -25.34 -60.48
CA ALA A 82 -7.27 -26.72 -60.11
C ALA A 82 -6.09 -27.72 -60.12
N SER A 83 -4.86 -27.24 -60.01
CA SER A 83 -3.65 -28.06 -59.87
C SER A 83 -2.84 -27.69 -58.63
N LEU A 84 -2.16 -28.67 -58.04
CA LEU A 84 -1.27 -28.47 -56.91
C LEU A 84 -0.05 -27.65 -57.33
N SER A 85 0.36 -26.69 -56.52
CA SER A 85 1.62 -25.96 -56.71
C SER A 85 1.78 -25.13 -58.00
N VAL A 86 0.68 -24.58 -58.55
CA VAL A 86 0.78 -23.65 -59.67
C VAL A 86 1.40 -22.33 -59.23
N THR A 87 2.47 -21.91 -59.92
CA THR A 87 3.11 -20.60 -59.72
C THR A 87 2.64 -19.61 -60.76
N ILE A 88 2.16 -18.45 -60.35
CA ILE A 88 1.84 -17.30 -61.20
C ILE A 88 2.86 -16.20 -60.87
N ASP A 89 3.82 -16.00 -61.76
CA ASP A 89 4.94 -15.09 -61.53
C ASP A 89 4.84 -13.84 -62.43
N GLY A 90 4.23 -12.78 -61.92
CA GLY A 90 4.19 -11.48 -62.58
C GLY A 90 5.56 -10.80 -62.69
N THR A 91 6.57 -11.21 -61.90
CA THR A 91 7.95 -10.69 -62.02
C THR A 91 8.70 -11.22 -63.24
N SER A 92 8.10 -12.17 -63.96
CA SER A 92 8.67 -12.73 -65.19
C SER A 92 8.49 -11.84 -66.44
N GLN A 93 7.64 -10.82 -66.37
CA GLN A 93 7.45 -9.86 -67.46
C GLN A 93 8.80 -9.20 -67.84
N PRO A 94 9.25 -9.27 -69.10
CA PRO A 94 10.58 -8.77 -69.46
C PRO A 94 10.69 -7.24 -69.40
N GLY A 95 11.77 -6.80 -68.76
CA GLY A 95 12.15 -5.38 -68.62
C GLY A 95 11.38 -4.72 -67.49
N ASN A 96 12.06 -4.31 -66.41
CA ASN A 96 11.41 -3.57 -65.32
C ASN A 96 11.16 -2.11 -65.74
N THR A 97 9.95 -1.87 -66.25
CA THR A 97 9.37 -0.61 -66.69
C THR A 97 8.51 0.08 -65.63
N ASN A 98 8.07 -0.61 -64.57
CA ASN A 98 7.48 0.02 -63.38
C ASN A 98 8.48 0.03 -62.20
N PRO A 99 9.30 1.09 -62.05
CA PRO A 99 10.30 1.15 -60.99
C PRO A 99 9.71 1.19 -59.57
N ASN A 100 8.40 1.45 -59.43
CA ASN A 100 7.75 1.66 -58.15
C ASN A 100 6.88 0.48 -57.70
N GLY A 101 6.73 -0.58 -58.49
CA GLY A 101 5.85 -1.70 -58.15
C GLY A 101 5.78 -2.78 -59.23
N PRO A 102 4.81 -3.70 -59.14
CA PRO A 102 4.63 -4.75 -60.13
C PRO A 102 4.10 -4.22 -61.48
N GLU A 103 4.26 -5.00 -62.54
CA GLU A 103 3.92 -4.58 -63.91
C GLU A 103 2.61 -5.18 -64.42
N ILE A 104 2.20 -6.32 -63.87
CA ILE A 104 0.99 -7.02 -64.29
C ILE A 104 -0.15 -6.62 -63.36
N CYS A 105 -1.17 -5.95 -63.91
CA CYS A 105 -2.36 -5.53 -63.18
C CYS A 105 -3.57 -6.37 -63.59
N LEU A 106 -4.15 -7.07 -62.63
CA LEU A 106 -5.44 -7.74 -62.75
C LEU A 106 -6.53 -6.84 -62.16
N LYS A 107 -7.53 -6.50 -62.96
CA LYS A 107 -8.56 -5.53 -62.57
C LYS A 107 -9.95 -6.04 -62.88
N SER A 108 -10.90 -5.84 -61.96
CA SER A 108 -12.33 -5.96 -62.24
C SER A 108 -13.01 -4.59 -62.21
N THR A 109 -14.03 -4.41 -63.05
CA THR A 109 -14.91 -3.23 -63.07
C THR A 109 -16.30 -3.49 -62.49
N THR A 110 -16.57 -4.72 -62.03
CA THR A 110 -17.90 -5.20 -61.61
C THR A 110 -17.92 -5.84 -60.23
N ASN A 111 -16.86 -5.65 -59.43
CA ASN A 111 -16.69 -6.27 -58.10
C ASN A 111 -16.85 -7.79 -58.12
N LEU A 112 -16.09 -8.46 -59.01
CA LEU A 112 -16.06 -9.91 -59.10
C LEU A 112 -15.61 -10.55 -57.77
N LEU A 113 -16.14 -11.74 -57.46
CA LEU A 113 -15.89 -12.44 -56.19
C LEU A 113 -14.39 -12.60 -55.88
N PHE A 114 -13.58 -12.96 -56.87
CA PHE A 114 -12.14 -13.05 -56.70
C PHE A 114 -11.34 -12.67 -57.95
N GLY A 115 -10.11 -12.20 -57.75
CA GLY A 115 -9.12 -12.06 -58.81
C GLY A 115 -8.50 -13.41 -59.16
N LEU A 116 -7.87 -14.05 -58.19
CA LEU A 116 -7.30 -15.41 -58.30
C LEU A 116 -7.84 -16.29 -57.18
N CYS A 117 -8.16 -17.55 -57.48
CA CYS A 117 -8.67 -18.50 -56.50
C CYS A 117 -7.85 -19.80 -56.49
N PHE A 118 -7.29 -20.11 -55.33
CA PHE A 118 -6.51 -21.31 -55.04
C PHE A 118 -7.29 -22.23 -54.09
N PRO A 119 -8.07 -23.19 -54.63
CA PRO A 119 -8.79 -24.17 -53.83
C PRO A 119 -7.93 -25.38 -53.39
N LEU A 120 -6.71 -25.52 -53.94
CA LEU A 120 -5.76 -26.61 -53.68
C LEU A 120 -4.46 -26.11 -53.06
N SER A 121 -3.66 -27.02 -52.49
CA SER A 121 -2.43 -26.68 -51.79
C SER A 121 -1.25 -26.28 -52.70
N GLY A 122 -0.39 -25.38 -52.20
CA GLY A 122 0.94 -25.10 -52.74
C GLY A 122 1.03 -23.96 -53.76
N GLY A 123 -0.07 -23.28 -54.09
CA GLY A 123 -0.10 -22.23 -55.10
C GLY A 123 0.80 -21.03 -54.75
N ILE A 124 1.46 -20.45 -55.76
CA ILE A 124 2.30 -19.27 -55.59
C ILE A 124 1.76 -18.16 -56.48
N VAL A 125 1.59 -16.96 -55.93
CA VAL A 125 1.36 -15.74 -56.71
C VAL A 125 2.40 -14.70 -56.30
N LYS A 126 3.09 -14.14 -57.30
CA LYS A 126 4.13 -13.15 -57.06
C LYS A 126 4.06 -11.99 -58.04
N GLY A 127 4.32 -10.77 -57.56
CA GLY A 127 4.58 -9.62 -58.43
C GLY A 127 3.39 -9.19 -59.29
N MET A 128 2.20 -9.10 -58.68
CA MET A 128 0.98 -8.64 -59.37
C MET A 128 0.33 -7.46 -58.65
N ILE A 129 -0.33 -6.58 -59.40
CA ILE A 129 -1.30 -5.61 -58.88
C ILE A 129 -2.70 -6.23 -59.04
N ILE A 130 -3.52 -6.29 -57.99
CA ILE A 130 -4.86 -6.93 -58.03
C ILE A 130 -5.90 -6.04 -57.35
N ASN A 131 -6.87 -5.52 -58.12
CA ASN A 131 -7.81 -4.49 -57.68
C ASN A 131 -9.25 -4.66 -58.22
N GLY A 132 -10.24 -4.15 -57.50
CA GLY A 132 -11.64 -4.12 -57.91
C GLY A 132 -12.43 -5.41 -57.66
N PHE A 133 -11.95 -6.29 -56.79
CA PHE A 133 -12.58 -7.58 -56.45
C PHE A 133 -13.13 -7.59 -55.02
N GLN A 134 -14.03 -8.53 -54.70
CA GLN A 134 -14.38 -8.80 -53.30
C GLN A 134 -13.18 -9.42 -52.58
N MET A 135 -12.42 -10.29 -53.25
CA MET A 135 -11.20 -10.89 -52.75
C MET A 135 -10.10 -10.81 -53.82
N GLY A 136 -9.00 -10.10 -53.58
CA GLY A 136 -7.91 -10.05 -54.56
C GLY A 136 -7.35 -11.45 -54.86
N VAL A 137 -6.83 -12.10 -53.83
CA VAL A 137 -6.47 -13.52 -53.84
C VAL A 137 -7.33 -14.27 -52.83
N PHE A 138 -8.02 -15.30 -53.28
CA PHE A 138 -8.84 -16.18 -52.45
C PHE A 138 -8.22 -17.56 -52.32
N ILE A 139 -7.75 -17.90 -51.12
CA ILE A 139 -7.25 -19.23 -50.77
C ILE A 139 -8.35 -19.91 -49.97
N THR A 140 -8.84 -21.04 -50.47
CA THR A 140 -9.99 -21.74 -49.89
C THR A 140 -9.83 -23.25 -49.99
N LYS A 141 -10.74 -23.99 -49.37
CA LYS A 141 -10.73 -25.45 -49.38
C LYS A 141 -11.68 -26.03 -50.41
N TYR A 142 -11.16 -26.90 -51.26
CA TYR A 142 -11.96 -27.86 -52.02
C TYR A 142 -12.27 -29.09 -51.17
N LEU A 143 -13.51 -29.60 -51.20
CA LEU A 143 -13.96 -30.71 -50.32
C LEU A 143 -13.12 -32.00 -50.44
N THR A 144 -12.48 -32.22 -51.59
CA THR A 144 -11.81 -33.50 -51.93
C THR A 144 -10.29 -33.49 -51.73
N TYR A 145 -9.67 -32.31 -51.57
CA TYR A 145 -8.20 -32.17 -51.63
C TYR A 145 -7.66 -31.28 -50.51
N PRO A 146 -6.39 -31.45 -50.09
CA PRO A 146 -5.75 -30.54 -49.15
C PRO A 146 -5.62 -29.13 -49.77
N SER A 147 -5.88 -28.10 -48.97
CA SER A 147 -5.79 -26.69 -49.33
C SER A 147 -4.88 -25.95 -48.36
N GLY A 148 -4.13 -24.97 -48.84
CA GLY A 148 -3.18 -24.23 -48.00
C GLY A 148 -1.80 -24.16 -48.61
N SER A 149 -0.78 -23.94 -47.78
CA SER A 149 0.63 -23.84 -48.18
C SER A 149 0.88 -22.88 -49.35
N CYS A 150 -0.02 -21.93 -49.59
CA CYS A 150 0.08 -20.98 -50.68
C CYS A 150 1.01 -19.84 -50.29
N ILE A 151 1.75 -19.28 -51.25
CA ILE A 151 2.62 -18.13 -51.04
C ILE A 151 2.10 -16.97 -51.87
N VAL A 152 1.74 -15.88 -51.20
CA VAL A 152 1.36 -14.60 -51.83
C VAL A 152 2.47 -13.61 -51.52
N SER A 153 3.22 -13.17 -52.54
CA SER A 153 4.35 -12.28 -52.29
C SER A 153 4.61 -11.17 -53.30
N ASP A 154 5.16 -10.07 -52.82
CA ASP A 154 5.60 -8.94 -53.67
C ASP A 154 4.46 -8.36 -54.53
N CYS A 155 3.20 -8.52 -54.11
CA CYS A 155 2.00 -8.06 -54.81
C CYS A 155 1.44 -6.76 -54.20
N TYR A 156 0.66 -6.03 -55.00
CA TYR A 156 -0.06 -4.81 -54.63
C TYR A 156 -1.56 -5.10 -54.65
N PHE A 157 -2.25 -4.89 -53.53
CA PHE A 157 -3.68 -5.16 -53.37
C PHE A 157 -4.41 -3.92 -52.88
N GLY A 158 -5.44 -3.50 -53.62
CA GLY A 158 -6.30 -2.39 -53.25
C GLY A 158 -5.69 -1.01 -53.50
N VAL A 159 -4.59 -0.94 -54.25
CA VAL A 159 -3.84 0.29 -54.55
C VAL A 159 -3.54 0.43 -56.03
N ASN A 160 -3.38 1.66 -56.51
CA ASN A 160 -2.89 1.93 -57.85
C ASN A 160 -1.45 1.42 -58.06
N SER A 161 -0.99 1.45 -59.30
CA SER A 161 0.26 0.82 -59.74
C SER A 161 1.56 1.39 -59.16
N ASP A 162 1.55 2.60 -58.62
CA ASP A 162 2.69 3.20 -57.90
C ASP A 162 2.51 3.12 -56.37
N GLY A 163 1.43 2.51 -55.89
CA GLY A 163 1.15 2.27 -54.49
C GLY A 163 0.93 3.53 -53.66
N THR A 164 0.46 4.64 -54.26
CA THR A 164 0.23 5.92 -53.57
C THR A 164 -1.24 6.29 -53.39
N SER A 165 -2.18 5.58 -54.01
CA SER A 165 -3.63 5.84 -53.85
C SER A 165 -4.46 4.56 -53.88
N ALA A 166 -5.64 4.62 -53.27
CA ALA A 166 -6.55 3.47 -53.20
C ALA A 166 -7.14 3.12 -54.58
N SER A 167 -7.27 1.82 -54.83
CA SER A 167 -8.00 1.19 -55.93
C SER A 167 -8.65 -0.08 -55.38
N PRO A 168 -9.73 0.05 -54.59
CA PRO A 168 -10.11 -0.93 -53.58
C PRO A 168 -10.44 -2.33 -54.10
N ASN A 169 -10.07 -3.35 -53.32
CA ASN A 169 -10.86 -4.58 -53.20
C ASN A 169 -11.74 -4.48 -51.93
N ASP A 170 -12.61 -5.45 -51.68
CA ASP A 170 -13.16 -5.60 -50.33
C ASP A 170 -12.11 -6.20 -49.39
N ILE A 171 -11.45 -7.28 -49.82
CA ILE A 171 -10.33 -7.92 -49.11
C ILE A 171 -9.14 -8.12 -50.06
N GLY A 172 -7.94 -7.75 -49.63
CA GLY A 172 -6.73 -7.95 -50.43
C GLY A 172 -6.38 -9.43 -50.59
N VAL A 173 -6.11 -10.12 -49.48
CA VAL A 173 -5.83 -11.57 -49.46
C VAL A 173 -6.75 -12.25 -48.45
N ALA A 174 -7.51 -13.25 -48.89
CA ALA A 174 -8.44 -13.97 -48.03
C ALA A 174 -8.10 -15.46 -47.98
N CYS A 175 -7.77 -15.97 -46.79
CA CYS A 175 -7.51 -17.38 -46.50
C CYS A 175 -8.66 -17.95 -45.68
N TYR A 176 -9.61 -18.63 -46.32
CA TYR A 176 -10.83 -19.13 -45.68
C TYR A 176 -10.94 -20.66 -45.75
N GLY A 177 -11.97 -21.21 -45.09
CA GLY A 177 -12.51 -22.54 -45.36
C GLY A 177 -11.67 -23.72 -44.84
N GLY A 178 -10.78 -23.49 -43.89
CA GLY A 178 -9.87 -24.49 -43.33
C GLY A 178 -8.55 -24.59 -44.08
N SER A 179 -8.20 -23.60 -44.92
CA SER A 179 -6.87 -23.52 -45.52
C SER A 179 -5.81 -23.23 -44.45
N THR A 180 -4.65 -23.87 -44.52
CA THR A 180 -3.59 -23.74 -43.49
C THR A 180 -2.19 -23.60 -44.08
N GLY A 181 -1.23 -23.10 -43.32
CA GLY A 181 0.17 -23.04 -43.76
C GLY A 181 0.47 -22.00 -44.84
N ASN A 182 -0.45 -21.07 -45.11
CA ASN A 182 -0.23 -20.04 -46.12
C ASN A 182 0.76 -18.98 -45.65
N ILE A 183 1.55 -18.42 -46.57
CA ILE A 183 2.53 -17.38 -46.30
C ILE A 183 2.20 -16.15 -47.14
N ILE A 184 1.75 -15.08 -46.49
CA ILE A 184 1.50 -13.77 -47.07
C ILE A 184 2.71 -12.90 -46.74
N LYS A 185 3.55 -12.56 -47.72
CA LYS A 185 4.79 -11.83 -47.45
C LYS A 185 5.15 -10.71 -48.43
N ASN A 186 5.78 -9.65 -47.93
CA ASN A 186 6.32 -8.56 -48.75
C ASN A 186 5.30 -7.87 -49.68
N ASN A 187 4.01 -7.93 -49.37
CA ASN A 187 2.96 -7.30 -50.17
C ASN A 187 2.69 -5.87 -49.69
N LEU A 188 2.16 -5.04 -50.59
CA LEU A 188 1.47 -3.80 -50.25
C LEU A 188 -0.03 -4.06 -50.27
N ILE A 189 -0.69 -4.02 -49.11
CA ILE A 189 -2.10 -4.41 -48.94
C ILE A 189 -2.86 -3.28 -48.28
N SER A 190 -3.39 -2.36 -49.09
CA SER A 190 -3.92 -1.08 -48.61
C SER A 190 -5.14 -0.67 -49.43
N GLY A 191 -5.96 0.25 -48.93
CA GLY A 191 -7.14 0.73 -49.66
C GLY A 191 -8.31 -0.27 -49.78
N ASN A 192 -8.33 -1.37 -49.02
CA ASN A 192 -9.37 -2.39 -49.10
C ASN A 192 -10.55 -2.12 -48.14
N ALA A 193 -11.77 -2.33 -48.60
CA ALA A 193 -12.98 -1.86 -47.91
C ALA A 193 -13.34 -2.62 -46.61
N ILE A 194 -12.88 -3.87 -46.47
CA ILE A 194 -13.15 -4.72 -45.30
C ILE A 194 -11.86 -5.09 -44.57
N ALA A 195 -10.88 -5.69 -45.26
CA ALA A 195 -9.63 -6.07 -44.63
C ALA A 195 -8.46 -6.08 -45.63
N GLY A 196 -7.25 -5.80 -45.16
CA GLY A 196 -6.06 -6.11 -45.94
C GLY A 196 -5.91 -7.62 -46.11
N VAL A 197 -5.75 -8.33 -45.00
CA VAL A 197 -5.67 -9.80 -44.93
C VAL A 197 -6.82 -10.34 -44.08
N GLY A 198 -7.60 -11.28 -44.61
CA GLY A 198 -8.65 -11.99 -43.87
C GLY A 198 -8.30 -13.45 -43.66
N LEU A 199 -8.22 -13.90 -42.40
CA LEU A 199 -7.99 -15.29 -41.99
C LEU A 199 -9.26 -15.80 -41.30
N ARG A 200 -10.11 -16.54 -42.02
CA ARG A 200 -11.41 -16.99 -41.49
C ARG A 200 -11.53 -18.49 -41.49
N ILE A 201 -11.62 -19.11 -40.31
CA ILE A 201 -11.56 -20.57 -40.17
C ILE A 201 -10.31 -21.06 -40.90
N SER A 202 -9.15 -20.47 -40.63
CA SER A 202 -7.91 -20.72 -41.37
C SER A 202 -6.73 -20.63 -40.42
N ASP A 203 -6.17 -21.80 -40.11
CA ASP A 203 -5.20 -21.95 -39.05
C ASP A 203 -3.76 -21.96 -39.56
N SER A 204 -2.80 -21.69 -38.69
CA SER A 204 -1.37 -21.91 -38.97
C SER A 204 -0.83 -21.14 -40.19
N ASN A 205 -1.33 -19.93 -40.46
CA ASN A 205 -0.81 -19.06 -41.52
C ASN A 205 0.24 -18.08 -40.99
N ILE A 206 1.05 -17.53 -41.89
CA ILE A 206 2.11 -16.57 -41.61
C ILE A 206 1.88 -15.31 -42.44
N VAL A 207 1.78 -14.15 -41.79
CA VAL A 207 1.71 -12.83 -42.43
C VAL A 207 2.97 -12.07 -42.02
N GLN A 208 3.91 -11.80 -42.93
CA GLN A 208 5.21 -11.21 -42.57
C GLN A 208 5.77 -10.25 -43.63
N GLY A 209 6.46 -9.18 -43.24
CA GLY A 209 7.13 -8.27 -44.18
C GLY A 209 6.18 -7.39 -45.03
N ASN A 210 4.87 -7.40 -44.75
CA ASN A 210 3.88 -6.66 -45.54
C ASN A 210 3.77 -5.21 -45.07
N LYS A 211 3.38 -4.32 -45.99
CA LYS A 211 2.88 -2.98 -45.68
C LYS A 211 1.37 -2.98 -45.83
N ILE A 212 0.66 -2.70 -44.74
CA ILE A 212 -0.80 -2.86 -44.65
C ILE A 212 -1.40 -1.56 -44.13
N GLY A 213 -2.25 -0.92 -44.95
CA GLY A 213 -2.91 0.35 -44.64
C GLY A 213 -2.04 1.60 -44.88
N THR A 214 -0.86 1.42 -45.49
CA THR A 214 0.09 2.48 -45.84
C THR A 214 0.36 2.53 -47.35
N ASP A 215 1.06 3.55 -47.81
CA ASP A 215 1.60 3.62 -49.16
C ASP A 215 2.83 2.70 -49.33
N ARG A 216 3.36 2.58 -50.55
CA ARG A 216 4.52 1.72 -50.84
C ARG A 216 5.77 2.06 -50.01
N THR A 217 5.92 3.33 -49.60
CA THR A 217 7.06 3.77 -48.78
C THR A 217 6.86 3.43 -47.30
N GLY A 218 5.62 3.20 -46.88
CA GLY A 218 5.25 2.99 -45.48
C GLY A 218 5.19 4.29 -44.68
N MET A 219 5.12 5.45 -45.35
CA MET A 219 5.16 6.79 -44.75
C MET A 219 3.79 7.47 -44.72
N TYR A 220 2.87 7.08 -45.61
CA TYR A 220 1.58 7.73 -45.78
C TYR A 220 0.42 6.76 -45.63
N ARG A 221 -0.72 7.26 -45.15
CA ARG A 221 -1.94 6.48 -44.90
C ARG A 221 -2.67 6.15 -46.20
N ILE A 222 -3.03 4.87 -46.41
CA ILE A 222 -3.99 4.41 -47.41
C ILE A 222 -4.86 3.33 -46.75
N PRO A 223 -5.97 3.70 -46.11
CA PRO A 223 -6.65 2.82 -45.14
C PRO A 223 -7.22 1.56 -45.75
N ASN A 224 -7.08 0.44 -45.04
CA ASN A 224 -8.10 -0.59 -45.05
C ASN A 224 -9.07 -0.35 -43.88
N TYR A 225 -10.20 -1.07 -43.81
CA TYR A 225 -10.99 -1.08 -42.57
C TYR A 225 -10.27 -1.83 -41.44
N TYR A 226 -10.03 -3.14 -41.59
CA TYR A 226 -9.06 -3.90 -40.78
C TYR A 226 -7.72 -4.05 -41.53
N GLY A 227 -6.58 -4.00 -40.83
CA GLY A 227 -5.32 -4.40 -41.44
C GLY A 227 -5.27 -5.92 -41.66
N VAL A 228 -5.29 -6.67 -40.57
CA VAL A 228 -5.40 -8.14 -40.55
C VAL A 228 -6.60 -8.54 -39.69
N ALA A 229 -7.54 -9.31 -40.24
CA ALA A 229 -8.69 -9.84 -39.51
C ALA A 229 -8.56 -11.35 -39.33
N ILE A 230 -8.65 -11.83 -38.08
CA ILE A 230 -8.59 -13.25 -37.68
C ILE A 230 -9.95 -13.62 -37.09
N ASP A 231 -10.69 -14.45 -37.80
CA ASP A 231 -12.08 -14.81 -37.47
C ASP A 231 -12.23 -16.34 -37.37
N SER A 232 -12.43 -16.85 -36.16
CA SER A 232 -12.53 -18.28 -35.87
C SER A 232 -11.30 -19.07 -36.35
N ALA A 233 -10.12 -18.51 -36.16
CA ALA A 233 -8.86 -19.01 -36.71
C ALA A 233 -7.75 -19.02 -35.64
N SER A 234 -6.91 -20.04 -35.69
CA SER A 234 -5.95 -20.35 -34.64
C SER A 234 -4.52 -20.55 -35.14
N ASN A 235 -3.55 -20.46 -34.24
CA ASN A 235 -2.14 -20.76 -34.54
C ASN A 235 -1.52 -19.88 -35.65
N ASN A 236 -2.12 -18.74 -35.98
CA ASN A 236 -1.57 -17.84 -37.00
C ASN A 236 -0.45 -16.98 -36.42
N THR A 237 0.57 -16.68 -37.23
CA THR A 237 1.68 -15.81 -36.87
C THR A 237 1.65 -14.54 -37.71
N ILE A 238 1.54 -13.39 -37.05
CA ILE A 238 1.63 -12.07 -37.67
C ILE A 238 2.98 -11.45 -37.29
N GLY A 239 3.90 -11.40 -38.24
CA GLY A 239 5.25 -10.88 -38.11
C GLY A 239 6.30 -11.98 -37.90
N GLY A 240 7.42 -11.64 -37.27
CA GLY A 240 8.57 -12.52 -37.11
C GLY A 240 9.72 -11.86 -36.34
N THR A 241 10.88 -12.52 -36.29
CA THR A 241 12.06 -12.05 -35.53
C THR A 241 13.09 -11.32 -36.38
N LEU A 242 12.99 -11.42 -37.71
CA LEU A 242 13.86 -10.68 -38.63
C LEU A 242 13.19 -9.37 -39.05
N ILE A 243 13.99 -8.34 -39.30
CA ILE A 243 13.49 -7.05 -39.82
C ILE A 243 12.72 -7.25 -41.14
N SER A 244 13.14 -8.21 -41.99
CA SER A 244 12.43 -8.55 -43.22
C SER A 244 11.06 -9.22 -43.01
N GLN A 245 10.76 -9.70 -41.79
CA GLN A 245 9.49 -10.31 -41.43
C GLN A 245 8.54 -9.33 -40.74
N ARG A 246 9.01 -8.12 -40.38
CA ARG A 246 8.21 -7.07 -39.76
C ARG A 246 7.11 -6.59 -40.70
N ASN A 247 5.86 -6.72 -40.29
CA ASN A 247 4.80 -5.97 -40.97
C ASN A 247 4.75 -4.53 -40.46
N ILE A 248 4.34 -3.62 -41.34
CA ILE A 248 3.88 -2.28 -41.00
C ILE A 248 2.36 -2.31 -41.14
N ILE A 249 1.62 -2.24 -40.04
CA ILE A 249 0.16 -2.39 -40.01
C ILE A 249 -0.44 -1.11 -39.40
N SER A 250 -0.62 -0.12 -40.26
CA SER A 250 -0.86 1.26 -39.82
C SER A 250 -1.86 1.94 -40.73
N GLY A 251 -2.52 2.99 -40.26
CA GLY A 251 -3.41 3.77 -41.10
C GLY A 251 -4.76 3.14 -41.43
N ASN A 252 -5.17 2.05 -40.76
CA ASN A 252 -6.47 1.41 -40.98
C ASN A 252 -7.59 2.19 -40.25
N ASP A 253 -8.83 2.10 -40.73
CA ASP A 253 -9.97 2.85 -40.15
C ASP A 253 -10.47 2.27 -38.83
N TYR A 254 -10.22 0.98 -38.57
CA TYR A 254 -10.50 0.33 -37.29
C TYR A 254 -9.23 -0.28 -36.68
N ALA A 255 -9.13 -1.60 -36.54
CA ALA A 255 -7.97 -2.23 -35.91
C ALA A 255 -6.86 -2.53 -36.92
N GLY A 256 -5.59 -2.31 -36.52
CA GLY A 256 -4.45 -2.82 -37.26
C GLY A 256 -4.53 -4.35 -37.36
N VAL A 257 -4.65 -5.03 -36.22
CA VAL A 257 -4.94 -6.47 -36.17
C VAL A 257 -6.18 -6.73 -35.31
N ALA A 258 -7.20 -7.38 -35.87
CA ALA A 258 -8.38 -7.83 -35.15
C ALA A 258 -8.39 -9.36 -35.00
N ILE A 259 -8.59 -9.84 -33.77
CA ILE A 259 -8.80 -11.24 -33.43
C ILE A 259 -10.20 -11.33 -32.82
N ASN A 260 -11.11 -12.00 -33.53
CA ASN A 260 -12.51 -12.00 -33.13
C ASN A 260 -13.00 -13.42 -32.82
N ASN A 261 -14.00 -13.49 -31.94
CA ASN A 261 -14.78 -14.64 -31.55
C ASN A 261 -14.03 -15.75 -30.79
N ASN A 262 -14.81 -16.59 -30.11
CA ASN A 262 -14.32 -17.62 -29.19
C ASN A 262 -13.77 -18.88 -29.88
N LEU A 263 -13.61 -18.85 -31.20
CA LEU A 263 -12.90 -19.88 -31.95
C LEU A 263 -11.53 -19.39 -32.43
N SER A 264 -11.18 -18.12 -32.21
CA SER A 264 -9.83 -17.62 -32.48
C SER A 264 -8.95 -17.74 -31.24
N HIS A 265 -7.90 -18.56 -31.33
CA HIS A 265 -7.00 -18.80 -30.21
C HIS A 265 -5.59 -19.18 -30.65
N ASP A 266 -4.61 -19.11 -29.74
CA ASP A 266 -3.21 -19.47 -29.99
C ASP A 266 -2.56 -18.69 -31.15
N ASN A 267 -3.09 -17.50 -31.50
CA ASN A 267 -2.46 -16.64 -32.50
C ASN A 267 -1.32 -15.83 -31.86
N VAL A 268 -0.26 -15.57 -32.64
CA VAL A 268 0.94 -14.88 -32.18
C VAL A 268 1.19 -13.64 -33.05
N ILE A 269 1.30 -12.48 -32.42
CA ILE A 269 1.62 -11.20 -33.09
C ILE A 269 2.98 -10.72 -32.56
N LYS A 270 4.02 -10.68 -33.39
CA LYS A 270 5.39 -10.35 -32.94
C LYS A 270 6.23 -9.60 -33.98
N GLY A 271 7.08 -8.69 -33.51
CA GLY A 271 8.04 -7.98 -34.35
C GLY A 271 7.44 -6.98 -35.34
N ASN A 272 6.20 -6.53 -35.14
CA ASN A 272 5.48 -5.62 -36.05
C ASN A 272 5.60 -4.15 -35.64
N PHE A 273 5.39 -3.25 -36.60
CA PHE A 273 5.09 -1.83 -36.38
C PHE A 273 3.61 -1.59 -36.62
N ILE A 274 2.90 -1.03 -35.64
CA ILE A 274 1.44 -0.89 -35.65
C ILE A 274 1.05 0.51 -35.19
N GLY A 275 0.41 1.28 -36.07
CA GLY A 275 -0.02 2.68 -35.84
C GLY A 275 1.09 3.73 -36.10
N VAL A 276 2.25 3.28 -36.54
CA VAL A 276 3.42 4.11 -36.88
C VAL A 276 3.91 3.81 -38.30
N ASN A 277 4.64 4.75 -38.88
CA ASN A 277 5.31 4.57 -40.17
C ASN A 277 6.56 3.66 -40.04
N ILE A 278 7.29 3.48 -41.14
CA ILE A 278 8.52 2.66 -41.18
C ILE A 278 9.66 3.17 -40.27
N ASN A 279 9.68 4.46 -39.91
CA ASN A 279 10.71 5.05 -39.05
C ASN A 279 10.42 4.80 -37.58
N ALA A 280 9.21 5.11 -37.11
CA ALA A 280 8.77 4.95 -35.72
C ALA A 280 9.72 5.57 -34.67
N VAL A 281 10.30 6.75 -34.93
CA VAL A 281 11.27 7.41 -34.03
C VAL A 281 10.71 8.61 -33.30
N SER A 282 9.66 9.25 -33.84
CA SER A 282 9.12 10.53 -33.36
C SER A 282 7.59 10.61 -33.49
N ILE A 283 6.95 11.54 -32.80
CA ILE A 283 5.48 11.73 -32.87
C ILE A 283 4.98 12.02 -34.30
N SER A 284 5.80 12.64 -35.16
CA SER A 284 5.47 12.87 -36.58
C SER A 284 5.41 11.59 -37.42
N ASP A 285 5.87 10.46 -36.89
CA ASP A 285 5.80 9.15 -37.53
C ASP A 285 4.45 8.43 -37.32
N THR A 286 3.48 9.09 -36.70
CA THR A 286 2.13 8.56 -36.45
C THR A 286 1.38 8.29 -37.76
N ILE A 287 0.90 7.06 -37.94
CA ILE A 287 -0.08 6.68 -38.98
C ILE A 287 -1.16 5.86 -38.30
N ALA A 288 -2.08 6.56 -37.64
CA ALA A 288 -3.00 5.97 -36.68
C ALA A 288 -3.91 4.89 -37.29
N ASN A 289 -4.05 3.78 -36.57
CA ASN A 289 -5.28 2.98 -36.59
C ASN A 289 -6.24 3.50 -35.50
N TYR A 290 -7.49 3.02 -35.46
CA TYR A 290 -8.34 3.23 -34.30
C TYR A 290 -7.82 2.44 -33.09
N TYR A 291 -7.76 1.11 -33.23
CA TYR A 291 -7.05 0.23 -32.31
C TYR A 291 -5.75 -0.27 -32.96
N GLY A 292 -4.67 -0.39 -32.19
CA GLY A 292 -3.49 -1.09 -32.71
C GLY A 292 -3.83 -2.58 -32.92
N ILE A 293 -4.17 -3.25 -31.84
CA ILE A 293 -4.62 -4.65 -31.81
C ILE A 293 -5.92 -4.74 -31.02
N ALA A 294 -6.94 -5.39 -31.56
CA ALA A 294 -8.21 -5.67 -30.88
C ALA A 294 -8.42 -7.18 -30.75
N ILE A 295 -8.65 -7.67 -29.53
CA ILE A 295 -8.97 -9.06 -29.20
C ILE A 295 -10.40 -9.07 -28.64
N SER A 296 -11.35 -9.59 -29.40
CA SER A 296 -12.77 -9.58 -29.06
C SER A 296 -13.29 -11.00 -28.88
N ASP A 297 -13.62 -11.38 -27.65
CA ASP A 297 -14.10 -12.71 -27.28
C ASP A 297 -13.18 -13.88 -27.68
N SER A 298 -11.86 -13.65 -27.76
CA SER A 298 -10.84 -14.62 -28.21
C SER A 298 -9.80 -14.92 -27.12
N TYR A 299 -9.31 -16.15 -27.04
CA TYR A 299 -8.49 -16.61 -25.90
C TYR A 299 -7.11 -17.16 -26.29
N ASN A 300 -6.18 -17.29 -25.35
CA ASN A 300 -4.83 -17.84 -25.55
C ASN A 300 -3.98 -17.15 -26.64
N ASN A 301 -4.24 -15.89 -27.00
CA ASN A 301 -3.41 -15.20 -28.00
C ASN A 301 -2.18 -14.55 -27.33
N ILE A 302 -1.06 -14.47 -28.04
CA ILE A 302 0.21 -13.93 -27.55
C ILE A 302 0.59 -12.69 -28.38
N ILE A 303 0.78 -11.57 -27.70
CA ILE A 303 1.28 -10.33 -28.28
C ILE A 303 2.70 -10.08 -27.77
N GLY A 304 3.67 -10.15 -28.68
CA GLY A 304 5.09 -9.98 -28.44
C GLY A 304 5.80 -11.29 -28.07
N GLY A 305 6.84 -11.21 -27.25
CA GLY A 305 7.72 -12.34 -26.97
C GLY A 305 8.71 -12.07 -25.85
N SER A 306 9.67 -12.98 -25.66
CA SER A 306 10.68 -12.90 -24.60
C SER A 306 12.05 -12.42 -25.11
N SER A 307 12.17 -12.14 -26.42
CA SER A 307 13.37 -11.58 -27.04
C SER A 307 13.07 -10.21 -27.65
N SER A 308 14.07 -9.32 -27.69
CA SER A 308 13.90 -7.97 -28.27
C SER A 308 13.51 -7.99 -29.76
N ALA A 309 13.79 -9.08 -30.47
CA ALA A 309 13.42 -9.29 -31.86
C ALA A 309 11.91 -9.53 -32.05
N GLU A 310 11.20 -9.96 -31.00
CA GLU A 310 9.75 -10.23 -31.02
C GLU A 310 8.93 -9.01 -30.58
N CYS A 311 9.58 -7.92 -30.17
CA CYS A 311 8.93 -6.69 -29.72
C CYS A 311 8.08 -6.07 -30.84
N ASN A 312 6.79 -5.89 -30.56
CA ASN A 312 5.95 -5.02 -31.39
C ASN A 312 6.07 -3.57 -30.90
N ILE A 313 6.08 -2.63 -31.85
CA ILE A 313 5.90 -1.20 -31.59
C ILE A 313 4.44 -0.87 -31.89
N ILE A 314 3.67 -0.55 -30.85
CA ILE A 314 2.21 -0.36 -30.92
C ILE A 314 1.88 1.03 -30.38
N SER A 315 1.86 2.00 -31.28
CA SER A 315 1.92 3.42 -30.92
C SER A 315 1.14 4.27 -31.92
N GLY A 316 0.74 5.48 -31.53
CA GLY A 316 0.05 6.41 -32.43
C GLY A 316 -1.41 6.06 -32.77
N ASN A 317 -2.04 5.11 -32.07
CA ASN A 317 -3.43 4.72 -32.34
C ASN A 317 -4.42 5.64 -31.60
N THR A 318 -5.59 5.90 -32.17
CA THR A 318 -6.51 6.92 -31.63
C THR A 318 -7.30 6.46 -30.40
N ASP A 319 -7.34 5.15 -30.11
CA ASP A 319 -7.93 4.59 -28.89
C ASP A 319 -6.88 3.70 -28.16
N GLY A 320 -7.21 2.46 -27.80
CA GLY A 320 -6.28 1.50 -27.22
C GLY A 320 -5.17 1.07 -28.19
N GLY A 321 -3.92 1.10 -27.74
CA GLY A 321 -2.83 0.39 -28.42
C GLY A 321 -3.16 -1.10 -28.55
N ILE A 322 -3.55 -1.72 -27.43
CA ILE A 322 -4.11 -3.07 -27.40
C ILE A 322 -5.43 -3.06 -26.62
N SER A 323 -6.50 -3.60 -27.18
CA SER A 323 -7.81 -3.73 -26.53
C SER A 323 -8.23 -5.19 -26.40
N ILE A 324 -8.56 -5.64 -25.19
CA ILE A 324 -9.11 -6.97 -24.88
C ILE A 324 -10.55 -6.78 -24.41
N LEU A 325 -11.50 -7.31 -25.19
CA LEU A 325 -12.92 -7.00 -25.08
C LEU A 325 -13.74 -8.28 -24.99
N GLY A 326 -14.71 -8.31 -24.08
CA GLY A 326 -15.70 -9.38 -23.98
C GLY A 326 -15.32 -10.53 -23.05
N SER A 327 -16.33 -11.27 -22.59
CA SER A 327 -16.19 -12.24 -21.50
C SER A 327 -15.47 -13.52 -21.89
N PHE A 328 -15.37 -13.82 -23.19
CA PHE A 328 -14.58 -14.95 -23.69
C PHE A 328 -13.12 -14.58 -23.96
N ALA A 329 -12.76 -13.29 -23.88
CA ALA A 329 -11.38 -12.85 -24.09
C ALA A 329 -10.52 -13.15 -22.86
N THR A 330 -10.02 -14.37 -22.77
CA THR A 330 -9.34 -14.89 -21.57
C THR A 330 -7.98 -15.49 -21.91
N ASN A 331 -7.08 -15.60 -20.93
CA ASN A 331 -5.77 -16.23 -21.09
C ASN A 331 -4.89 -15.63 -22.21
N ASN A 332 -5.17 -14.40 -22.65
CA ASN A 332 -4.31 -13.71 -23.58
C ASN A 332 -3.08 -13.17 -22.84
N THR A 333 -1.93 -13.18 -23.50
CA THR A 333 -0.65 -12.73 -22.92
C THR A 333 -0.06 -11.61 -23.75
N ILE A 334 0.25 -10.48 -23.11
CA ILE A 334 0.93 -9.34 -23.72
C ILE A 334 2.31 -9.22 -23.07
N LYS A 335 3.40 -9.45 -23.80
CA LYS A 335 4.76 -9.43 -23.23
C LYS A 335 5.82 -8.89 -24.20
N GLY A 336 6.81 -8.17 -23.67
CA GLY A 336 7.96 -7.69 -24.44
C GLY A 336 7.65 -6.65 -25.52
N ASN A 337 6.58 -5.85 -25.38
CA ASN A 337 6.17 -4.85 -26.37
C ASN A 337 6.51 -3.41 -25.93
N TYR A 338 6.64 -2.51 -26.90
CA TYR A 338 6.68 -1.06 -26.68
C TYR A 338 5.35 -0.43 -27.13
N ILE A 339 4.66 0.20 -26.19
CA ILE A 339 3.27 0.64 -26.34
C ILE A 339 3.16 2.12 -25.95
N GLY A 340 2.87 2.98 -26.92
CA GLY A 340 2.82 4.45 -26.76
C GLY A 340 4.17 5.14 -26.88
N THR A 341 5.22 4.40 -27.23
CA THR A 341 6.60 4.89 -27.34
C THR A 341 7.17 4.68 -28.74
N ASN A 342 8.31 5.32 -29.03
CA ASN A 342 9.07 5.10 -30.25
C ASN A 342 9.79 3.72 -30.24
N LEU A 343 10.43 3.35 -31.35
CA LEU A 343 11.14 2.07 -31.49
C LEU A 343 12.26 1.86 -30.46
N ASN A 344 12.78 2.96 -29.90
CA ASN A 344 13.86 2.94 -28.92
C ASN A 344 13.35 2.87 -27.48
N GLY A 345 12.04 3.03 -27.25
CA GLY A 345 11.41 3.04 -25.94
C GLY A 345 11.82 4.23 -25.08
N ASN A 346 12.16 5.37 -25.69
CA ASN A 346 12.69 6.56 -24.99
C ASN A 346 12.03 7.89 -25.36
N ASP A 347 11.07 7.88 -26.29
CA ASP A 347 10.26 9.04 -26.66
C ASP A 347 8.81 8.61 -26.92
N SER A 348 7.85 9.53 -26.84
CA SER A 348 6.43 9.21 -26.93
C SER A 348 5.91 9.29 -28.36
N ILE A 349 5.10 8.30 -28.71
CA ILE A 349 4.22 8.32 -29.88
C ILE A 349 2.85 7.84 -29.36
N PRO A 350 2.07 8.75 -28.75
CA PRO A 350 0.99 8.37 -27.84
C PRO A 350 -0.10 7.53 -28.52
N ASN A 351 -0.59 6.50 -27.82
CA ASN A 351 -1.98 6.05 -28.02
C ASN A 351 -2.90 6.86 -27.09
N SER A 352 -4.22 6.63 -27.15
CA SER A 352 -5.12 7.10 -26.07
C SER A 352 -4.86 6.30 -24.79
N ASN A 353 -5.26 5.02 -24.75
CA ASN A 353 -4.82 4.09 -23.70
C ASN A 353 -3.71 3.20 -24.25
N GLY A 354 -2.74 2.81 -23.41
CA GLY A 354 -1.76 1.81 -23.82
C GLY A 354 -2.42 0.45 -24.04
N ILE A 355 -3.01 -0.08 -22.97
CA ILE A 355 -3.78 -1.34 -22.97
C ILE A 355 -5.14 -1.11 -22.31
N LEU A 356 -6.22 -1.55 -22.95
CA LEU A 356 -7.58 -1.54 -22.41
C LEU A 356 -8.08 -2.99 -22.24
N ILE A 357 -8.57 -3.33 -21.05
CA ILE A 357 -9.28 -4.59 -20.75
C ILE A 357 -10.69 -4.26 -20.31
N SER A 358 -11.70 -4.81 -20.98
CA SER A 358 -13.11 -4.51 -20.73
C SER A 358 -13.99 -5.76 -20.80
N GLY A 359 -14.55 -6.14 -19.66
CA GLY A 359 -15.39 -7.32 -19.48
C GLY A 359 -14.65 -8.66 -19.58
N SER A 360 -13.32 -8.66 -19.47
CA SER A 360 -12.43 -9.79 -19.83
C SER A 360 -11.56 -10.23 -18.65
N GLY A 361 -11.32 -11.54 -18.50
CA GLY A 361 -10.61 -12.06 -17.33
C GLY A 361 -9.50 -13.07 -17.60
N ASN A 362 -8.65 -13.30 -16.61
CA ASN A 362 -7.51 -14.24 -16.69
C ASN A 362 -6.45 -13.88 -17.75
N ASN A 363 -6.31 -12.60 -18.12
CA ASN A 363 -5.26 -12.17 -19.05
C ASN A 363 -3.98 -11.77 -18.30
N ILE A 364 -2.83 -11.90 -18.96
CA ILE A 364 -1.52 -11.59 -18.39
C ILE A 364 -0.86 -10.46 -19.18
N ILE A 365 -0.45 -9.40 -18.47
CA ILE A 365 0.34 -8.30 -19.02
C ILE A 365 1.73 -8.33 -18.38
N GLY A 366 2.72 -8.66 -19.19
CA GLY A 366 4.15 -8.76 -18.86
C GLY A 366 4.57 -10.17 -18.46
N GLY A 367 5.70 -10.27 -17.75
CA GLY A 367 6.32 -11.55 -17.40
C GLY A 367 7.36 -11.40 -16.30
N SER A 368 8.05 -12.48 -15.95
CA SER A 368 9.03 -12.49 -14.85
C SER A 368 10.49 -12.31 -15.32
N THR A 369 10.72 -12.31 -16.64
CA THR A 369 12.06 -12.14 -17.22
C THR A 369 12.22 -10.78 -17.89
N TYR A 370 13.46 -10.29 -18.02
CA TYR A 370 13.73 -8.95 -18.58
C TYR A 370 13.17 -8.75 -20.00
N GLY A 371 13.20 -9.79 -20.84
CA GLY A 371 12.71 -9.71 -22.22
C GLY A 371 11.18 -9.72 -22.34
N GLU A 372 10.45 -10.05 -21.27
CA GLU A 372 8.99 -10.13 -21.26
C GLU A 372 8.33 -8.84 -20.75
N LYS A 373 9.13 -7.88 -20.26
CA LYS A 373 8.64 -6.59 -19.77
C LYS A 373 8.06 -5.78 -20.91
N ASN A 374 6.83 -5.31 -20.78
CA ASN A 374 6.32 -4.28 -21.68
C ASN A 374 6.77 -2.89 -21.19
N VAL A 375 7.00 -1.98 -22.13
CA VAL A 375 7.15 -0.54 -21.88
C VAL A 375 5.85 0.12 -22.32
N ILE A 376 5.06 0.60 -21.37
CA ILE A 376 3.70 1.10 -21.58
C ILE A 376 3.65 2.56 -21.08
N SER A 377 4.01 3.47 -21.96
CA SER A 377 4.44 4.82 -21.59
C SER A 377 4.08 5.83 -22.67
N GLY A 378 4.02 7.10 -22.32
CA GLY A 378 3.72 8.17 -23.28
C GLY A 378 2.29 8.20 -23.80
N ASN A 379 1.34 7.47 -23.22
CA ASN A 379 -0.06 7.45 -23.66
C ASN A 379 -0.84 8.64 -23.08
N HIS A 380 -1.86 9.12 -23.81
CA HIS A 380 -2.63 10.31 -23.41
C HIS A 380 -3.52 10.09 -22.18
N LEU A 381 -3.99 8.86 -21.96
CA LEU A 381 -4.83 8.46 -20.82
C LEU A 381 -4.06 7.47 -19.93
N ALA A 382 -4.65 6.30 -19.64
CA ALA A 382 -4.00 5.30 -18.82
C ALA A 382 -2.96 4.51 -19.62
N GLY A 383 -1.85 4.14 -18.97
CA GLY A 383 -0.98 3.09 -19.48
C GLY A 383 -1.77 1.79 -19.63
N ILE A 384 -2.45 1.37 -18.56
CA ILE A 384 -3.34 0.20 -18.57
C ILE A 384 -4.68 0.56 -17.91
N ALA A 385 -5.80 0.31 -18.59
CA ALA A 385 -7.16 0.47 -18.09
C ALA A 385 -7.88 -0.88 -17.95
N LEU A 386 -8.48 -1.13 -16.79
CA LEU A 386 -9.32 -2.30 -16.49
C LEU A 386 -10.72 -1.80 -16.13
N ALA A 387 -11.70 -2.12 -16.96
CA ALA A 387 -13.01 -1.50 -16.91
C ALA A 387 -14.16 -2.52 -16.90
N TYR A 388 -15.24 -2.16 -16.21
CA TYR A 388 -16.54 -2.85 -16.26
C TYR A 388 -16.58 -4.24 -15.61
N PHE A 389 -17.82 -4.66 -15.35
CA PHE A 389 -18.13 -5.99 -14.80
C PHE A 389 -17.61 -7.10 -15.71
N GLY A 390 -17.03 -8.14 -15.09
CA GLY A 390 -16.40 -9.26 -15.80
C GLY A 390 -14.88 -9.12 -15.97
N THR A 391 -14.33 -7.92 -15.76
CA THR A 391 -12.88 -7.69 -15.76
C THR A 391 -12.25 -8.18 -14.45
N ARG A 392 -11.82 -9.44 -14.44
CA ARG A 392 -11.33 -10.10 -13.22
C ARG A 392 -10.19 -11.08 -13.44
N ASN A 393 -9.42 -11.36 -12.39
CA ASN A 393 -8.31 -12.30 -12.40
C ASN A 393 -7.24 -11.96 -13.45
N ASN A 394 -7.17 -10.72 -13.93
CA ASN A 394 -6.08 -10.29 -14.79
C ASN A 394 -4.84 -10.03 -13.95
N ILE A 395 -3.67 -10.32 -14.50
CA ILE A 395 -2.38 -10.18 -13.81
C ILE A 395 -1.51 -9.22 -14.61
N ILE A 396 -1.14 -8.10 -13.99
CA ILE A 396 -0.19 -7.12 -14.53
C ILE A 396 1.12 -7.30 -13.78
N LYS A 397 2.19 -7.81 -14.41
CA LYS A 397 3.47 -8.07 -13.74
C LYS A 397 4.68 -7.78 -14.61
N GLY A 398 5.74 -7.28 -14.01
CA GLY A 398 7.03 -7.07 -14.67
C GLY A 398 7.01 -6.00 -15.76
N ASN A 399 6.19 -4.96 -15.67
CA ASN A 399 6.11 -3.91 -16.70
C ASN A 399 6.82 -2.62 -16.28
N TYR A 400 7.22 -1.81 -17.26
CA TYR A 400 7.60 -0.41 -17.08
C TYR A 400 6.45 0.48 -17.58
N ILE A 401 5.89 1.29 -16.69
CA ILE A 401 4.66 2.06 -16.93
C ILE A 401 4.91 3.51 -16.52
N GLY A 402 4.89 4.41 -17.51
CA GLY A 402 5.16 5.84 -17.34
C GLY A 402 6.65 6.22 -17.38
N THR A 403 7.52 5.26 -17.69
CA THR A 403 8.99 5.42 -17.79
C THR A 403 9.52 4.89 -19.12
N ASP A 404 10.75 5.24 -19.46
CA ASP A 404 11.45 4.67 -20.61
C ASP A 404 11.79 3.19 -20.41
N LYS A 405 12.36 2.54 -21.43
CA LYS A 405 12.75 1.13 -21.36
C LYS A 405 13.80 0.79 -20.29
N SER A 406 14.49 1.77 -19.72
CA SER A 406 15.42 1.56 -18.60
C SER A 406 14.74 1.66 -17.23
N GLY A 407 13.56 2.28 -17.18
CA GLY A 407 12.86 2.63 -15.95
C GLY A 407 13.56 3.74 -15.15
N MET A 408 14.44 4.52 -15.80
CA MET A 408 15.22 5.59 -15.18
C MET A 408 14.88 6.97 -15.73
N VAL A 409 14.21 7.06 -16.88
CA VAL A 409 13.77 8.33 -17.49
C VAL A 409 12.24 8.39 -17.53
N ALA A 410 11.68 9.55 -17.21
CA ALA A 410 10.24 9.78 -17.25
C ALA A 410 9.73 9.74 -18.70
N LEU A 411 8.65 9.00 -18.94
CA LEU A 411 7.92 8.98 -20.21
C LEU A 411 6.43 8.82 -19.90
N SER A 412 5.87 9.86 -19.33
CA SER A 412 4.61 9.85 -18.58
C SER A 412 3.41 9.36 -19.40
N ASN A 413 2.59 8.49 -18.82
CA ASN A 413 1.16 8.45 -19.14
C ASN A 413 0.43 9.51 -18.30
N HIS A 414 -0.87 9.71 -18.50
CA HIS A 414 -1.67 10.46 -17.55
C HIS A 414 -1.83 9.69 -16.22
N THR A 415 -2.33 8.47 -16.31
CA THR A 415 -2.46 7.52 -15.19
C THR A 415 -1.67 6.26 -15.52
N GLY A 416 -0.97 5.66 -14.56
CA GLY A 416 -0.25 4.40 -14.80
C GLY A 416 -1.21 3.24 -15.06
N ILE A 417 -1.96 2.86 -14.03
CA ILE A 417 -2.98 1.81 -14.07
C ILE A 417 -4.30 2.35 -13.53
N TYR A 418 -5.39 2.16 -14.26
CA TYR A 418 -6.74 2.56 -13.81
C TYR A 418 -7.68 1.35 -13.78
N ILE A 419 -8.18 0.99 -12.59
CA ILE A 419 -9.11 -0.11 -12.37
C ILE A 419 -10.45 0.48 -11.93
N PHE A 420 -11.52 0.31 -12.71
CA PHE A 420 -12.77 1.01 -12.42
C PHE A 420 -14.04 0.28 -12.87
N SER A 421 -15.18 0.74 -12.34
CA SER A 421 -16.52 0.27 -12.72
C SER A 421 -16.73 -1.24 -12.51
N ASN A 422 -16.43 -1.75 -11.32
CA ASN A 422 -16.55 -3.16 -10.94
C ASN A 422 -15.55 -4.12 -11.64
N ALA A 423 -14.36 -3.62 -11.99
CA ALA A 423 -13.22 -4.46 -12.33
C ALA A 423 -12.60 -5.01 -11.02
N ASN A 424 -12.84 -6.29 -10.74
CA ASN A 424 -12.62 -6.87 -9.42
C ASN A 424 -11.63 -8.04 -9.46
N SER A 425 -10.98 -8.36 -8.35
CA SER A 425 -10.12 -9.55 -8.24
C SER A 425 -8.94 -9.58 -9.23
N ASN A 426 -8.40 -8.43 -9.60
CA ASN A 426 -7.20 -8.33 -10.44
C ASN A 426 -5.93 -8.18 -9.58
N ILE A 427 -4.79 -8.59 -10.12
CA ILE A 427 -3.50 -8.56 -9.43
C ILE A 427 -2.55 -7.63 -10.19
N VAL A 428 -1.95 -6.69 -9.48
CA VAL A 428 -0.86 -5.83 -9.96
C VAL A 428 0.41 -6.21 -9.19
N GLY A 429 1.38 -6.80 -9.89
CA GLY A 429 2.67 -7.22 -9.40
C GLY A 429 2.72 -8.71 -9.03
N GLY A 430 3.69 -9.09 -8.20
CA GLY A 430 4.00 -10.48 -7.87
C GLY A 430 5.08 -10.59 -6.80
N ASP A 431 5.37 -11.82 -6.37
CA ASP A 431 6.24 -12.07 -5.21
C ASP A 431 7.72 -12.10 -5.60
N ALA A 432 8.01 -12.39 -6.88
CA ALA A 432 9.37 -12.41 -7.41
C ALA A 432 9.79 -11.01 -7.90
N ALA A 433 11.07 -10.66 -7.72
CA ALA A 433 11.62 -9.37 -8.16
C ALA A 433 11.43 -9.10 -9.67
N GLY A 434 11.36 -10.15 -10.49
CA GLY A 434 11.08 -10.04 -11.93
C GLY A 434 9.62 -9.71 -12.27
N GLU A 435 8.69 -9.95 -11.36
CA GLU A 435 7.25 -9.70 -11.52
C GLU A 435 6.82 -8.30 -11.04
N ARG A 436 7.75 -7.55 -10.45
CA ARG A 436 7.56 -6.17 -10.03
C ARG A 436 7.28 -5.26 -11.22
N ASN A 437 6.17 -4.51 -11.17
CA ASN A 437 5.99 -3.38 -12.07
C ASN A 437 6.72 -2.15 -11.51
N ILE A 438 7.24 -1.33 -12.43
CA ILE A 438 7.70 0.03 -12.15
C ILE A 438 6.63 0.97 -12.71
N ILE A 439 5.88 1.61 -11.83
CA ILE A 439 4.69 2.43 -12.13
C ILE A 439 4.98 3.83 -11.64
N SER A 440 5.63 4.62 -12.49
CA SER A 440 6.27 5.86 -12.03
C SER A 440 6.20 6.94 -13.09
N ALA A 441 6.38 8.19 -12.65
CA ALA A 441 6.37 9.37 -13.50
C ALA A 441 5.10 9.56 -14.35
N ASN A 442 3.97 8.92 -13.99
CA ASN A 442 2.67 9.24 -14.59
C ASN A 442 2.20 10.60 -14.07
N LEU A 443 1.44 11.40 -14.83
CA LEU A 443 1.16 12.80 -14.47
C LEU A 443 0.25 12.94 -13.24
N GLU A 444 -0.84 12.18 -13.17
CA GLU A 444 -1.84 12.32 -12.10
C GLU A 444 -1.68 11.23 -11.04
N MET A 445 -1.64 9.97 -11.47
CA MET A 445 -1.72 8.83 -10.55
C MET A 445 -0.88 7.64 -11.01
N GLY A 446 -0.22 6.96 -10.08
CA GLY A 446 0.39 5.67 -10.34
C GLY A 446 -0.67 4.61 -10.60
N ILE A 447 -1.50 4.34 -9.58
CA ILE A 447 -2.62 3.39 -9.66
C ILE A 447 -3.89 4.02 -9.08
N CYS A 448 -4.98 3.99 -9.84
CA CYS A 448 -6.32 4.39 -9.40
C CYS A 448 -7.25 3.18 -9.33
N MET A 449 -8.02 3.03 -8.25
CA MET A 449 -9.11 2.07 -8.11
C MET A 449 -10.41 2.80 -7.78
N GLU A 450 -11.40 2.75 -8.69
CA GLU A 450 -12.68 3.45 -8.51
C GLU A 450 -13.86 2.48 -8.62
N ALA A 451 -14.67 2.36 -7.55
CA ALA A 451 -15.76 1.40 -7.48
C ALA A 451 -15.30 -0.03 -7.88
N ALA A 452 -14.15 -0.44 -7.36
CA ALA A 452 -13.49 -1.70 -7.64
C ALA A 452 -13.24 -2.48 -6.34
N ASP A 453 -13.32 -3.82 -6.41
CA ASP A 453 -13.33 -4.68 -5.23
C ASP A 453 -12.33 -5.85 -5.32
N SER A 454 -11.75 -6.23 -4.18
CA SER A 454 -10.91 -7.43 -4.04
C SER A 454 -9.68 -7.47 -4.95
N ASN A 455 -9.18 -6.31 -5.43
CA ASN A 455 -7.94 -6.25 -6.20
C ASN A 455 -6.72 -6.24 -5.29
N ILE A 456 -5.59 -6.76 -5.78
CA ILE A 456 -4.34 -6.87 -5.01
C ILE A 456 -3.23 -6.13 -5.76
N VAL A 457 -2.53 -5.23 -5.06
CA VAL A 457 -1.33 -4.54 -5.54
C VAL A 457 -0.17 -4.99 -4.66
N LYS A 458 0.76 -5.80 -5.16
CA LYS A 458 1.87 -6.35 -4.36
C LYS A 458 3.22 -6.34 -5.08
N GLY A 459 4.29 -6.07 -4.34
CA GLY A 459 5.67 -6.16 -4.83
C GLY A 459 6.07 -5.13 -5.90
N ASN A 460 5.32 -4.03 -6.05
CA ASN A 460 5.56 -3.00 -7.07
C ASN A 460 6.44 -1.85 -6.57
N TYR A 461 7.07 -1.13 -7.50
CA TYR A 461 7.62 0.21 -7.25
C TYR A 461 6.70 1.25 -7.88
N ILE A 462 6.24 2.19 -7.06
CA ILE A 462 5.26 3.21 -7.43
C ILE A 462 5.85 4.58 -7.08
N GLY A 463 6.19 5.36 -8.11
CA GLY A 463 6.81 6.70 -8.00
C GLY A 463 8.35 6.72 -7.96
N THR A 464 8.99 5.60 -7.65
CA THR A 464 10.47 5.46 -7.67
C THR A 464 11.00 4.98 -9.02
N ASP A 465 12.28 5.16 -9.29
CA ASP A 465 12.93 4.56 -10.47
C ASP A 465 13.05 3.04 -10.34
N SER A 466 13.52 2.38 -11.42
CA SER A 466 13.66 0.92 -11.44
C SER A 466 14.65 0.35 -10.42
N THR A 467 15.50 1.19 -9.80
CA THR A 467 16.43 0.78 -8.75
C THR A 467 15.79 0.76 -7.37
N GLY A 468 14.71 1.52 -7.17
CA GLY A 468 14.04 1.75 -5.88
C GLY A 468 14.85 2.61 -4.92
N LEU A 469 15.90 3.28 -5.40
CA LEU A 469 16.79 4.16 -4.63
C LEU A 469 16.72 5.63 -5.09
N GLY A 470 16.12 5.89 -6.26
CA GLY A 470 15.93 7.23 -6.79
C GLY A 470 14.48 7.53 -7.16
N THR A 471 14.24 8.77 -7.57
CA THR A 471 12.97 9.27 -8.09
C THR A 471 13.20 10.18 -9.29
N PHE A 472 12.13 10.50 -10.00
CA PHE A 472 12.16 11.33 -11.20
C PHE A 472 12.05 12.80 -10.80
N LYS A 473 12.91 13.65 -11.38
CA LYS A 473 12.91 15.10 -11.17
C LYS A 473 12.81 15.80 -12.53
N PHE A 474 11.93 16.78 -12.66
CA PHE A 474 12.06 17.78 -13.73
C PHE A 474 12.87 18.96 -13.19
N SER A 475 13.50 19.72 -14.10
CA SER A 475 14.54 20.70 -13.78
C SER A 475 14.19 21.79 -12.77
N ASN A 476 12.93 21.92 -12.31
CA ASN A 476 12.51 22.77 -11.19
C ASN A 476 11.35 22.18 -10.35
N ASP A 477 10.94 20.93 -10.57
CA ASP A 477 9.84 20.28 -9.84
C ASP A 477 10.30 18.89 -9.37
N THR A 478 10.22 18.66 -8.06
CA THR A 478 10.83 17.49 -7.42
C THR A 478 10.02 16.21 -7.62
N LEU A 479 8.76 16.27 -8.06
CA LEU A 479 7.85 15.12 -8.10
C LEU A 479 6.87 15.21 -9.29
N ILE A 480 6.93 14.25 -10.22
CA ILE A 480 6.09 14.23 -11.44
C ILE A 480 4.72 13.61 -11.16
N GLN A 481 4.70 12.53 -10.38
CA GLN A 481 3.50 11.75 -10.15
C GLN A 481 2.68 12.32 -9.03
N GLY A 482 1.41 12.67 -9.28
CA GLY A 482 0.48 13.19 -8.27
C GLY A 482 0.36 12.28 -7.05
N ASN A 483 -0.51 11.27 -7.13
CA ASN A 483 -0.72 10.26 -6.10
C ASN A 483 -0.10 8.92 -6.48
N GLY A 484 0.42 8.15 -5.52
CA GLY A 484 0.94 6.81 -5.76
C GLY A 484 -0.15 5.78 -6.02
N LEU A 485 -0.88 5.39 -4.97
CA LEU A 485 -1.99 4.44 -5.02
C LEU A 485 -3.27 5.06 -4.41
N TYR A 486 -4.38 4.97 -5.11
CA TYR A 486 -5.63 5.61 -4.71
C TYR A 486 -6.80 4.60 -4.70
N PHE A 487 -7.37 4.35 -3.52
CA PHE A 487 -8.70 3.75 -3.34
C PHE A 487 -9.78 4.84 -3.33
N ASN A 488 -10.60 4.90 -4.37
CA ASN A 488 -11.58 5.97 -4.61
C ASN A 488 -13.01 5.45 -4.70
N SER A 489 -13.98 6.30 -4.34
CA SER A 489 -15.43 6.16 -4.59
C SER A 489 -15.97 4.74 -4.41
N ASN A 490 -16.13 4.30 -3.15
CA ASN A 490 -16.62 2.96 -2.79
C ASN A 490 -15.75 1.78 -3.26
N ALA A 491 -14.47 1.99 -3.54
CA ALA A 491 -13.52 0.87 -3.63
C ALA A 491 -13.48 0.12 -2.29
N ALA A 492 -13.55 -1.21 -2.31
CA ALA A 492 -13.64 -2.03 -1.09
C ALA A 492 -12.85 -3.34 -1.18
N HIS A 493 -12.41 -3.87 -0.03
CA HIS A 493 -11.70 -5.15 0.06
C HIS A 493 -10.41 -5.27 -0.79
N ASN A 494 -9.87 -4.15 -1.29
CA ASN A 494 -8.62 -4.16 -2.03
C ASN A 494 -7.43 -4.24 -1.07
N ILE A 495 -6.31 -4.78 -1.54
CA ILE A 495 -5.10 -4.99 -0.74
C ILE A 495 -3.92 -4.29 -1.42
N ALA A 496 -3.28 -3.38 -0.69
CA ALA A 496 -1.96 -2.84 -1.01
C ALA A 496 -0.91 -3.55 -0.17
N GLY A 497 -0.11 -4.41 -0.79
CA GLY A 497 1.01 -5.12 -0.20
C GLY A 497 0.63 -6.53 0.26
N GLY A 498 1.20 -6.98 1.38
CA GLY A 498 0.96 -8.31 1.95
C GLY A 498 1.84 -8.61 3.16
N TYR A 499 1.61 -9.76 3.80
CA TYR A 499 2.29 -10.16 5.03
C TYR A 499 3.64 -10.84 4.80
N ASN A 500 3.87 -11.38 3.60
CA ASN A 500 5.12 -12.06 3.29
C ASN A 500 6.20 -11.07 2.83
N ALA A 501 7.46 -11.46 3.01
CA ALA A 501 8.57 -10.72 2.44
C ALA A 501 8.41 -10.58 0.91
N ASN A 502 8.67 -9.39 0.38
CA ASN A 502 8.52 -9.00 -1.03
C ASN A 502 7.09 -8.73 -1.53
N GLU A 503 6.03 -8.96 -0.73
CA GLU A 503 4.67 -8.56 -1.10
C GLU A 503 4.46 -7.04 -0.92
N GLY A 504 5.21 -6.40 -0.03
CA GLY A 504 5.17 -4.95 0.18
C GLY A 504 5.55 -4.15 -1.07
N ASN A 505 4.80 -3.11 -1.37
CA ASN A 505 5.13 -2.14 -2.41
C ASN A 505 6.07 -1.05 -1.86
N ILE A 506 6.82 -0.42 -2.76
CA ILE A 506 7.42 0.89 -2.50
C ILE A 506 6.52 1.95 -3.10
N ILE A 507 6.03 2.87 -2.29
CA ILE A 507 5.10 3.93 -2.69
C ILE A 507 5.71 5.27 -2.26
N SER A 508 6.62 5.78 -3.06
CA SER A 508 7.55 6.84 -2.68
C SER A 508 7.86 7.76 -3.87
N GLY A 509 8.23 9.01 -3.62
CA GLY A 509 8.51 9.97 -4.68
C GLY A 509 7.27 10.50 -5.40
N ASN A 510 6.11 10.52 -4.74
CA ASN A 510 4.86 11.08 -5.26
C ASN A 510 4.61 12.49 -4.72
N ARG A 511 4.09 13.39 -5.57
CA ARG A 511 3.87 14.82 -5.33
C ARG A 511 2.99 15.08 -4.11
N VAL A 512 1.94 14.29 -3.91
CA VAL A 512 0.98 14.51 -2.83
C VAL A 512 0.97 13.32 -1.88
N TYR A 513 0.18 12.28 -2.19
CA TYR A 513 0.04 11.13 -1.31
C TYR A 513 0.82 9.93 -1.85
N GLY A 514 1.50 9.20 -0.96
CA GLY A 514 1.90 7.83 -1.27
C GLY A 514 0.66 6.99 -1.54
N LEU A 515 -0.22 6.87 -0.54
CA LEU A 515 -1.50 6.17 -0.65
C LEU A 515 -2.66 7.04 -0.14
N ILE A 516 -3.82 6.99 -0.79
CA ILE A 516 -5.04 7.68 -0.34
C ILE A 516 -6.28 6.76 -0.35
N TYR A 517 -7.08 6.85 0.71
CA TYR A 517 -8.44 6.34 0.83
C TYR A 517 -9.41 7.52 0.76
N TYR A 518 -10.35 7.51 -0.18
CA TYR A 518 -11.32 8.60 -0.35
C TYR A 518 -12.68 8.11 -0.84
N GLY A 519 -13.73 8.87 -0.52
CA GLY A 519 -15.07 8.68 -1.08
C GLY A 519 -15.73 7.40 -0.58
N ASN A 520 -15.81 7.23 0.74
CA ASN A 520 -16.41 6.08 1.40
C ASN A 520 -15.82 4.75 0.91
N SER A 521 -14.49 4.58 1.01
CA SER A 521 -13.77 3.37 0.60
C SER A 521 -13.47 2.45 1.79
N PRO A 522 -14.34 1.48 2.14
CA PRO A 522 -14.16 0.68 3.34
C PRO A 522 -13.40 -0.62 3.12
N TYR A 523 -12.86 -1.19 4.19
CA TYR A 523 -12.27 -2.54 4.20
C TYR A 523 -11.08 -2.76 3.25
N ASN A 524 -10.41 -1.70 2.82
CA ASN A 524 -9.19 -1.80 2.02
C ASN A 524 -7.97 -1.89 2.94
N SER A 525 -7.10 -2.88 2.72
CA SER A 525 -5.95 -3.12 3.58
C SER A 525 -4.65 -2.57 2.99
N CYS A 526 -3.80 -1.96 3.81
CA CYS A 526 -2.43 -1.56 3.45
C CYS A 526 -1.44 -2.28 4.36
N ILE A 527 -0.69 -3.23 3.83
CA ILE A 527 0.09 -4.19 4.61
C ILE A 527 1.54 -4.25 4.12
N GLY A 528 2.51 -4.03 5.00
CA GLY A 528 3.92 -4.33 4.74
C GLY A 528 4.62 -3.42 3.71
N ASN A 529 4.06 -2.24 3.40
CA ASN A 529 4.59 -1.34 2.37
C ASN A 529 5.67 -0.39 2.91
N TYR A 530 6.51 0.11 2.00
CA TYR A 530 7.52 1.15 2.23
C TYR A 530 7.02 2.45 1.60
N ILE A 531 6.67 3.45 2.39
CA ILE A 531 5.97 4.65 1.93
C ILE A 531 6.72 5.91 2.40
N GLY A 532 7.31 6.62 1.44
CA GLY A 532 8.17 7.79 1.67
C GLY A 532 9.66 7.46 1.86
N VAL A 533 10.02 6.18 1.76
CA VAL A 533 11.40 5.67 1.88
C VAL A 533 11.82 4.86 0.66
N ASP A 534 13.13 4.62 0.54
CA ASP A 534 13.72 3.74 -0.46
C ASP A 534 13.42 2.26 -0.18
N LYS A 535 13.86 1.37 -1.09
CA LYS A 535 13.66 -0.09 -0.95
C LYS A 535 14.30 -0.73 0.28
N THR A 536 15.24 -0.05 0.91
CA THR A 536 15.89 -0.54 2.13
C THR A 536 15.12 -0.08 3.37
N GLY A 537 14.29 0.95 3.23
CA GLY A 537 13.57 1.62 4.29
C GLY A 537 14.44 2.49 5.17
N ASN A 538 15.66 2.83 4.73
CA ASN A 538 16.64 3.59 5.53
C ASN A 538 16.84 5.03 5.05
N HIS A 539 16.45 5.35 3.81
CA HIS A 539 16.58 6.70 3.26
C HIS A 539 15.25 7.22 2.76
N ALA A 540 15.02 8.52 2.93
CA ALA A 540 13.82 9.18 2.44
C ALA A 540 13.81 9.25 0.90
N ILE A 541 12.69 8.86 0.30
CA ILE A 541 12.28 9.23 -1.05
C ILE A 541 10.89 9.86 -0.89
N PRO A 542 10.82 11.16 -0.55
CA PRO A 542 9.63 11.72 0.07
C PRO A 542 8.41 11.67 -0.84
N ASN A 543 7.26 11.33 -0.26
CA ASN A 543 5.98 11.91 -0.70
C ASN A 543 5.74 13.20 0.08
N THR A 544 4.70 13.98 -0.26
CA THR A 544 4.25 15.04 0.67
C THR A 544 3.68 14.41 1.94
N THR A 545 2.71 13.51 1.81
CA THR A 545 2.16 12.72 2.92
C THR A 545 2.23 11.24 2.56
N GLY A 546 2.56 10.39 3.54
CA GLY A 546 2.63 8.95 3.34
C GLY A 546 1.26 8.36 2.99
N ILE A 547 0.35 8.35 3.95
CA ILE A 547 -1.04 7.89 3.77
C ILE A 547 -2.04 8.99 4.12
N CYS A 548 -3.08 9.16 3.31
CA CYS A 548 -4.27 9.97 3.65
C CYS A 548 -5.51 9.08 3.75
N VAL A 549 -6.28 9.20 4.83
CA VAL A 549 -7.56 8.52 5.04
C VAL A 549 -8.63 9.59 5.20
N ASP A 550 -9.47 9.77 4.18
CA ASP A 550 -10.37 10.90 4.05
C ASP A 550 -11.72 10.49 3.42
N GLY A 551 -12.66 11.42 3.31
CA GLY A 551 -13.91 11.27 2.56
C GLY A 551 -14.83 10.19 3.12
N GLY A 552 -14.77 9.92 4.44
CA GLY A 552 -15.58 8.89 5.09
C GLY A 552 -15.05 7.47 4.96
N ALA A 553 -13.78 7.27 4.56
CA ALA A 553 -13.16 5.96 4.49
C ALA A 553 -13.08 5.30 5.88
N ASN A 554 -13.56 4.05 6.00
CA ASN A 554 -13.76 3.41 7.30
C ASN A 554 -13.37 1.92 7.30
N HIS A 555 -13.06 1.35 8.47
CA HIS A 555 -12.69 -0.06 8.62
C HIS A 555 -11.49 -0.50 7.76
N ASN A 556 -10.52 0.40 7.50
CA ASN A 556 -9.33 0.08 6.72
C ASN A 556 -8.17 -0.37 7.66
N PRO A 557 -7.65 -1.59 7.51
CA PRO A 557 -6.46 -2.04 8.23
C PRO A 557 -5.17 -1.50 7.59
N ILE A 558 -4.33 -0.84 8.38
CA ILE A 558 -3.02 -0.29 7.97
C ILE A 558 -1.97 -0.94 8.87
N ILE A 559 -1.29 -1.96 8.35
CA ILE A 559 -0.54 -2.92 9.16
C ILE A 559 0.92 -3.06 8.70
N ASN A 560 1.87 -3.02 9.63
CA ASN A 560 3.29 -3.34 9.39
C ASN A 560 3.97 -2.51 8.27
N ASN A 561 3.49 -1.30 7.97
CA ASN A 561 4.10 -0.43 6.98
C ASN A 561 5.25 0.39 7.58
N VAL A 562 6.18 0.84 6.74
CA VAL A 562 7.16 1.89 7.03
C VAL A 562 6.64 3.20 6.43
N LEU A 563 6.19 4.13 7.25
CA LEU A 563 5.56 5.41 6.89
C LEU A 563 6.48 6.57 7.32
N SER A 564 7.56 6.76 6.58
CA SER A 564 8.69 7.59 7.03
C SER A 564 9.25 8.43 5.89
N GLY A 565 10.01 9.48 6.20
CA GLY A 565 10.68 10.30 5.20
C GLY A 565 9.76 11.16 4.33
N ASN A 566 8.48 11.33 4.69
CA ASN A 566 7.53 12.19 3.98
C ASN A 566 7.70 13.65 4.42
N LEU A 567 7.40 14.60 3.52
CA LEU A 567 7.65 16.03 3.76
C LEU A 567 6.72 16.64 4.81
N ALA A 568 5.53 16.09 5.00
CA ALA A 568 4.53 16.48 5.99
C ALA A 568 4.24 15.30 6.93
N TYR A 569 3.22 14.50 6.63
CA TYR A 569 2.71 13.51 7.58
C TYR A 569 3.11 12.09 7.20
N GLY A 570 3.40 11.25 8.19
CA GLY A 570 3.44 9.80 7.97
C GLY A 570 2.05 9.29 7.57
N ILE A 571 1.04 9.67 8.33
CA ILE A 571 -0.37 9.40 8.03
C ILE A 571 -1.32 10.50 8.53
N PHE A 572 -2.29 10.84 7.70
CA PHE A 572 -3.32 11.85 7.96
C PHE A 572 -4.72 11.23 7.90
N ILE A 573 -5.41 11.15 9.03
CA ILE A 573 -6.77 10.61 9.13
C ILE A 573 -7.70 11.78 9.45
N VAL A 574 -8.64 12.07 8.55
CA VAL A 574 -9.42 13.30 8.60
C VAL A 574 -10.85 13.09 8.11
N THR A 575 -11.70 14.08 8.38
CA THR A 575 -13.08 14.18 7.93
C THR A 575 -14.06 13.30 8.71
N THR A 576 -15.24 13.85 8.95
CA THR A 576 -16.35 13.16 9.59
C THR A 576 -16.78 11.95 8.75
N GLY A 577 -16.99 10.81 9.40
CA GLY A 577 -17.28 9.53 8.74
C GLY A 577 -16.06 8.61 8.63
N THR A 578 -14.85 9.14 8.77
CA THR A 578 -13.60 8.37 8.72
C THR A 578 -13.37 7.65 10.05
N TYR A 579 -13.97 6.47 10.18
CA TYR A 579 -14.11 5.75 11.44
C TYR A 579 -13.57 4.32 11.40
N TYR A 580 -13.25 3.76 12.57
CA TYR A 580 -12.89 2.34 12.71
C TYR A 580 -11.68 1.89 11.88
N ASN A 581 -10.81 2.81 11.46
CA ASN A 581 -9.55 2.45 10.81
C ASN A 581 -8.54 2.00 11.87
N GLU A 582 -7.68 1.05 11.51
CA GLU A 582 -6.75 0.41 12.45
C GLU A 582 -5.31 0.56 11.98
N LEU A 583 -4.45 1.18 12.79
CA LEU A 583 -3.01 1.27 12.56
C LEU A 583 -2.30 0.32 13.52
N LYS A 584 -1.69 -0.75 13.02
CA LYS A 584 -1.04 -1.78 13.86
C LYS A 584 0.34 -2.16 13.34
N GLY A 585 1.34 -2.24 14.22
CA GLY A 585 2.69 -2.72 13.88
C GLY A 585 3.50 -1.82 12.93
N ASN A 586 3.03 -0.60 12.64
CA ASN A 586 3.67 0.31 11.70
C ASN A 586 4.90 0.99 12.33
N LYS A 587 5.85 1.37 11.48
CA LYS A 587 7.01 2.20 11.82
C LYS A 587 6.84 3.56 11.16
N ILE A 588 6.78 4.62 11.96
CA ILE A 588 6.40 5.97 11.52
C ILE A 588 7.45 6.97 12.01
N GLY A 589 8.21 7.54 11.07
CA GLY A 589 9.32 8.46 11.35
C GLY A 589 10.66 7.77 11.63
N THR A 590 10.72 6.44 11.54
CA THR A 590 11.92 5.62 11.72
C THR A 590 12.26 4.80 10.48
N ASN A 591 13.47 4.23 10.43
CA ASN A 591 13.86 3.28 9.40
C ASN A 591 13.09 1.94 9.52
N ALA A 592 13.24 1.05 8.54
CA ALA A 592 12.54 -0.25 8.53
C ALA A 592 12.86 -1.15 9.75
N ALA A 593 14.02 -0.96 10.39
CA ALA A 593 14.40 -1.66 11.61
C ALA A 593 13.77 -1.05 12.88
N GLY A 594 13.31 0.21 12.83
CA GLY A 594 12.82 0.95 13.99
C GLY A 594 13.95 1.36 14.96
N THR A 595 15.18 1.48 14.46
CA THR A 595 16.38 1.77 15.26
C THR A 595 16.97 3.15 15.01
N ASP A 596 16.68 3.75 13.86
CA ASP A 596 17.18 5.08 13.48
C ASP A 596 16.05 5.93 12.92
N THR A 597 16.24 7.25 12.90
CA THR A 597 15.22 8.19 12.43
C THR A 597 15.24 8.35 10.91
N VAL A 598 14.06 8.40 10.31
CA VAL A 598 13.83 8.82 8.92
C VAL A 598 12.61 9.76 8.98
N PRO A 599 12.81 11.03 9.39
CA PRO A 599 11.73 11.85 9.93
C PRO A 599 10.60 12.14 8.93
N ASN A 600 9.36 12.17 9.41
CA ASN A 600 8.31 13.02 8.86
C ASN A 600 8.26 14.35 9.64
N GLN A 601 7.42 15.31 9.24
CA GLN A 601 7.08 16.43 10.14
C GLN A 601 6.28 15.93 11.34
N ILE A 602 5.11 15.35 11.11
CA ILE A 602 4.27 14.73 12.14
C ILE A 602 4.10 13.25 11.80
N GLY A 603 4.08 12.38 12.81
CA GLY A 603 3.89 10.95 12.60
C GLY A 603 2.46 10.62 12.15
N VAL A 604 1.51 10.83 13.05
CA VAL A 604 0.09 10.53 12.87
C VAL A 604 -0.75 11.77 13.18
N ILE A 605 -1.73 12.10 12.33
CA ILE A 605 -2.76 13.10 12.63
C ILE A 605 -4.13 12.43 12.65
N LEU A 606 -4.88 12.68 13.72
CA LEU A 606 -6.32 12.43 13.83
C LEU A 606 -7.05 13.78 13.86
N GLY A 607 -7.76 14.15 12.79
CA GLY A 607 -8.40 15.46 12.66
C GLY A 607 -9.82 15.40 12.09
N GLY A 608 -10.42 16.57 11.89
CA GLY A 608 -11.65 16.76 11.10
C GLY A 608 -12.89 15.99 11.56
N GLY A 609 -12.99 15.63 12.84
CA GLY A 609 -14.15 14.91 13.37
C GLY A 609 -14.07 13.39 13.27
N THR A 610 -12.86 12.83 13.18
CA THR A 610 -12.61 11.38 13.13
C THR A 610 -12.92 10.70 14.47
N LYS A 611 -13.41 9.45 14.41
CA LYS A 611 -13.89 8.72 15.59
C LYS A 611 -13.61 7.22 15.52
N TYR A 612 -13.47 6.60 16.70
CA TYR A 612 -13.35 5.15 16.85
C TYR A 612 -12.18 4.51 16.09
N ASN A 613 -11.19 5.29 15.68
CA ASN A 613 -9.97 4.74 15.07
C ASN A 613 -9.07 4.17 16.18
N ILE A 614 -8.31 3.12 15.83
CA ILE A 614 -7.41 2.42 16.74
C ILE A 614 -5.99 2.60 16.26
N ILE A 615 -5.15 3.21 17.09
CA ILE A 615 -3.72 3.40 16.85
C ILE A 615 -2.98 2.49 17.83
N GLY A 616 -2.58 1.31 17.35
CA GLY A 616 -1.87 0.28 18.08
C GLY A 616 -2.77 -0.89 18.51
N GLY A 617 -2.42 -1.54 19.61
CA GLY A 617 -3.18 -2.67 20.16
C GLY A 617 -2.52 -3.27 21.40
N THR A 618 -3.18 -4.25 22.00
CA THR A 618 -2.69 -4.92 23.22
C THR A 618 -1.72 -6.06 22.93
N ALA A 619 -1.72 -6.59 21.71
CA ALA A 619 -0.77 -7.61 21.29
C ALA A 619 0.61 -6.98 20.99
N PRO A 620 1.74 -7.66 21.30
CA PRO A 620 3.07 -7.13 21.00
C PRO A 620 3.29 -6.78 19.52
N ALA A 621 2.62 -7.48 18.60
CA ALA A 621 2.69 -7.23 17.15
C ALA A 621 1.88 -6.01 16.69
N ASP A 622 0.90 -5.56 17.48
CA ASP A 622 0.07 -4.40 17.12
C ASP A 622 0.75 -3.07 17.44
N LYS A 623 1.80 -3.08 18.25
CA LYS A 623 2.58 -1.90 18.66
C LYS A 623 3.12 -1.15 17.45
N ASN A 624 2.70 0.10 17.27
CA ASN A 624 3.38 1.00 16.35
C ASN A 624 4.62 1.61 17.03
N ILE A 625 5.65 1.87 16.23
CA ILE A 625 6.82 2.68 16.59
C ILE A 625 6.64 4.05 15.93
N ILE A 626 6.33 5.08 16.72
CA ILE A 626 5.99 6.43 16.23
C ILE A 626 7.01 7.41 16.82
N SER A 627 8.12 7.58 16.13
CA SER A 627 9.34 8.16 16.70
C SER A 627 10.14 8.90 15.63
N GLY A 628 11.03 9.80 16.05
CA GLY A 628 11.92 10.52 15.14
C GLY A 628 11.25 11.59 14.26
N ASN A 629 9.99 11.94 14.51
CA ASN A 629 9.30 12.99 13.77
C ASN A 629 9.73 14.39 14.25
N LEU A 630 9.66 15.40 13.38
CA LEU A 630 10.15 16.75 13.70
C LEU A 630 9.25 17.52 14.67
N PHE A 631 7.96 17.18 14.69
CA PHE A 631 6.92 17.70 15.58
C PHE A 631 6.34 16.52 16.37
N ASP A 632 5.02 16.48 16.58
CA ASP A 632 4.37 15.47 17.40
C ASP A 632 4.51 14.07 16.79
N GLY A 633 4.67 13.06 17.64
CA GLY A 633 4.52 11.68 17.23
C GLY A 633 3.08 11.43 16.76
N ILE A 634 2.11 11.80 17.60
CA ILE A 634 0.69 11.77 17.28
C ILE A 634 0.07 13.11 17.63
N GLU A 635 -0.64 13.72 16.69
CA GLU A 635 -1.48 14.90 16.92
C GLU A 635 -2.97 14.52 16.82
N VAL A 636 -3.75 14.92 17.83
CA VAL A 636 -5.21 14.78 17.87
C VAL A 636 -5.83 16.16 17.83
N ALA A 637 -6.48 16.49 16.72
CA ALA A 637 -6.92 17.83 16.43
C ALA A 637 -8.42 17.92 16.08
N ASP A 638 -8.93 19.14 16.15
CA ASP A 638 -10.27 19.56 15.75
C ASP A 638 -11.44 19.09 16.61
N SER A 639 -12.48 19.93 16.61
CA SER A 639 -13.73 19.64 17.28
C SER A 639 -14.36 18.35 16.72
N SER A 640 -15.02 17.59 17.58
CA SER A 640 -15.65 16.30 17.25
C SER A 640 -14.69 15.16 16.92
N THR A 641 -13.37 15.36 16.99
CA THR A 641 -12.40 14.25 16.97
C THR A 641 -12.43 13.57 18.34
N MET A 642 -13.06 12.40 18.40
CA MET A 642 -13.45 11.80 19.68
C MET A 642 -13.55 10.28 19.64
N TYR A 643 -13.42 9.63 20.80
CA TYR A 643 -13.51 8.17 20.95
C TYR A 643 -12.46 7.38 20.15
N ASN A 644 -11.34 8.01 19.77
CA ASN A 644 -10.21 7.30 19.20
C ASN A 644 -9.39 6.66 20.33
N ASN A 645 -8.80 5.49 20.05
CA ASN A 645 -7.98 4.73 20.99
C ASN A 645 -6.52 4.73 20.54
N ILE A 646 -5.64 5.32 21.34
CA ILE A 646 -4.19 5.26 21.16
C ILE A 646 -3.66 4.27 22.20
N ILE A 647 -3.31 3.06 21.79
CA ILE A 647 -3.06 1.96 22.70
C ILE A 647 -1.79 1.16 22.38
N GLY A 648 -0.96 0.91 23.39
CA GLY A 648 0.15 -0.06 23.29
C GLY A 648 1.31 0.33 22.38
N ASN A 649 1.50 1.61 22.07
CA ASN A 649 2.54 2.09 21.15
C ASN A 649 3.90 2.35 21.83
N HIS A 650 4.95 2.50 21.03
CA HIS A 650 6.21 3.13 21.43
C HIS A 650 6.35 4.46 20.73
N ILE A 651 6.45 5.53 21.51
CA ILE A 651 6.40 6.91 21.03
C ILE A 651 7.61 7.66 21.58
N GLY A 652 8.48 8.12 20.68
CA GLY A 652 9.74 8.81 21.02
C GLY A 652 10.92 7.87 21.32
N THR A 653 10.74 6.56 21.12
CA THR A 653 11.75 5.52 21.39
C THR A 653 11.97 4.60 20.20
N ASP A 654 13.07 3.83 20.23
CA ASP A 654 13.32 2.74 19.30
C ASP A 654 12.34 1.57 19.49
N VAL A 655 12.44 0.58 18.60
CA VAL A 655 11.60 -0.63 18.65
C VAL A 655 11.68 -1.39 19.99
N THR A 656 12.80 -1.28 20.72
CA THR A 656 12.98 -1.93 22.02
C THR A 656 12.40 -1.13 23.18
N GLY A 657 12.14 0.17 22.99
CA GLY A 657 11.67 1.09 24.01
C GLY A 657 12.76 1.50 25.01
N ASN A 658 14.03 1.37 24.65
CA ASN A 658 15.17 1.63 25.55
C ASN A 658 16.14 2.69 25.03
N ILE A 659 16.02 3.09 23.76
CA ILE A 659 16.82 4.14 23.15
C ILE A 659 15.88 5.26 22.70
N ALA A 660 16.22 6.51 23.01
CA ALA A 660 15.44 7.67 22.59
C ALA A 660 15.60 7.90 21.08
N LEU A 661 14.48 7.99 20.37
CA LEU A 661 14.35 8.45 19.00
C LEU A 661 13.33 9.60 19.00
N PRO A 662 13.73 10.79 19.46
CA PRO A 662 12.81 11.84 19.89
C PRO A 662 11.85 12.29 18.78
N ASN A 663 10.57 12.38 19.12
CA ASN A 663 9.67 13.37 18.51
C ASN A 663 9.84 14.73 19.21
N TYR A 664 9.11 15.77 18.79
CA TYR A 664 8.99 17.00 19.58
C TYR A 664 8.13 16.75 20.83
N ASN A 665 6.82 16.50 20.67
CA ASN A 665 5.99 15.89 21.70
C ASN A 665 5.75 14.42 21.38
N GLY A 666 5.47 13.61 22.41
CA GLY A 666 4.95 12.27 22.18
C GLY A 666 3.55 12.31 21.55
N ILE A 667 2.58 12.85 22.29
CA ILE A 667 1.19 13.03 21.84
C ILE A 667 0.73 14.46 22.13
N GLY A 668 0.28 15.19 21.11
CA GLY A 668 -0.30 16.53 21.24
C GLY A 668 -1.79 16.54 20.93
N PHE A 669 -2.55 17.37 21.65
CA PHE A 669 -3.96 17.63 21.39
C PHE A 669 -4.17 19.13 21.17
N ALA A 670 -4.95 19.52 20.16
CA ALA A 670 -5.22 20.93 19.86
C ALA A 670 -6.60 21.14 19.22
N THR A 671 -7.18 22.33 19.34
CA THR A 671 -8.43 22.69 18.64
C THR A 671 -9.67 21.85 19.04
N PHE A 672 -9.96 21.71 20.35
CA PHE A 672 -11.20 21.13 20.90
C PHE A 672 -11.48 19.60 20.71
N PRO A 673 -10.48 18.69 20.65
CA PRO A 673 -10.72 17.24 20.64
C PRO A 673 -11.21 16.76 22.01
N SER A 674 -11.99 15.68 22.07
CA SER A 674 -12.53 15.21 23.35
C SER A 674 -12.78 13.72 23.42
N LYS A 675 -12.83 13.15 24.63
CA LYS A 675 -13.22 11.74 24.87
C LYS A 675 -12.37 10.72 24.12
N ASN A 676 -11.10 11.02 23.87
CA ASN A 676 -10.14 10.07 23.33
C ASN A 676 -9.44 9.32 24.46
N ASN A 677 -8.99 8.09 24.17
CA ASN A 677 -8.36 7.21 25.13
C ASN A 677 -6.89 6.98 24.80
N ILE A 678 -6.00 7.16 25.78
CA ILE A 678 -4.56 6.93 25.70
C ILE A 678 -4.20 5.87 26.74
N GLU A 679 -3.91 4.65 26.28
CA GLU A 679 -3.77 3.48 27.16
C GLU A 679 -2.48 2.68 26.88
N ASN A 680 -1.78 2.23 27.92
CA ASN A 680 -0.67 1.25 27.80
C ASN A 680 0.46 1.64 26.82
N ASN A 681 0.66 2.93 26.53
CA ASN A 681 1.73 3.39 25.65
C ASN A 681 3.03 3.60 26.43
N LEU A 682 4.17 3.44 25.74
CA LEU A 682 5.47 3.93 26.18
C LEU A 682 5.74 5.27 25.49
N ILE A 683 5.81 6.36 26.25
CA ILE A 683 5.93 7.74 25.76
C ILE A 683 7.12 8.42 26.42
N SER A 684 8.28 8.34 25.78
CA SER A 684 9.56 8.60 26.42
C SER A 684 10.56 9.18 25.44
N GLY A 685 11.59 9.86 25.94
CA GLY A 685 12.68 10.38 25.11
C GLY A 685 12.28 11.48 24.12
N ASN A 686 11.11 12.12 24.27
CA ASN A 686 10.68 13.22 23.40
C ASN A 686 11.37 14.55 23.80
N LYS A 687 11.53 15.48 22.85
CA LYS A 687 12.26 16.75 23.09
C LYS A 687 11.54 17.70 24.05
N TYR A 688 10.22 17.65 24.10
CA TYR A 688 9.39 18.49 24.96
C TYR A 688 8.51 17.61 25.86
N ALA A 689 7.18 17.62 25.72
CA ALA A 689 6.29 16.87 26.60
C ALA A 689 6.11 15.41 26.15
N GLY A 690 5.80 14.53 27.11
CA GLY A 690 5.24 13.22 26.78
C GLY A 690 3.85 13.37 26.15
N ILE A 691 2.92 13.98 26.90
CA ILE A 691 1.55 14.28 26.43
C ILE A 691 1.24 15.77 26.67
N LEU A 692 0.66 16.43 25.67
CA LEU A 692 0.16 17.81 25.75
C LEU A 692 -1.35 17.86 25.48
N LEU A 693 -2.15 18.17 26.50
CA LEU A 693 -3.58 18.45 26.41
C LEU A 693 -3.80 19.96 26.32
N TYR A 694 -3.97 20.47 25.10
CA TYR A 694 -4.03 21.91 24.81
C TYR A 694 -5.34 22.31 24.11
N GLU A 695 -5.75 23.58 24.27
CA GLU A 695 -6.91 24.17 23.60
C GLU A 695 -8.25 23.45 23.81
N ARG A 696 -8.75 23.48 25.06
CA ARG A 696 -10.03 22.84 25.44
C ARG A 696 -10.12 21.38 25.00
N SER A 697 -9.02 20.66 25.19
CA SER A 697 -8.96 19.22 24.97
C SER A 697 -9.62 18.52 26.13
N ASP A 698 -10.93 18.35 26.05
CA ASP A 698 -11.75 18.03 27.20
C ASP A 698 -12.10 16.53 27.30
N SER A 699 -12.31 16.04 28.52
CA SER A 699 -12.86 14.69 28.77
C SER A 699 -12.03 13.53 28.20
N ASN A 700 -10.74 13.70 27.95
CA ASN A 700 -9.86 12.63 27.49
C ASN A 700 -9.38 11.77 28.68
N THR A 701 -9.06 10.50 28.42
CA THR A 701 -8.62 9.54 29.45
C THR A 701 -7.21 9.05 29.15
N VAL A 702 -6.30 9.17 30.12
CA VAL A 702 -4.89 8.76 30.01
C VAL A 702 -4.59 7.81 31.15
N TYR A 703 -4.40 6.51 30.89
CA TYR A 703 -4.18 5.52 31.95
C TYR A 703 -3.24 4.37 31.53
N SER A 704 -2.62 3.71 32.51
CA SER A 704 -1.65 2.62 32.32
C SER A 704 -0.46 2.94 31.41
N ASN A 705 -0.16 4.20 31.10
CA ASN A 705 0.97 4.57 30.26
C ASN A 705 2.28 4.57 31.06
N LYS A 706 3.40 4.35 30.37
CA LYS A 706 4.77 4.53 30.87
C LYS A 706 5.34 5.79 30.21
N ILE A 707 5.59 6.83 31.00
CA ILE A 707 5.95 8.16 30.51
C ILE A 707 7.30 8.57 31.12
N GLY A 708 8.29 8.81 30.27
CA GLY A 708 9.66 9.18 30.67
C GLY A 708 10.52 8.01 31.20
N THR A 709 10.04 6.77 31.07
CA THR A 709 10.79 5.55 31.45
C THR A 709 11.19 4.74 30.22
N ALA A 710 12.15 3.84 30.36
CA ALA A 710 12.39 2.78 29.39
C ALA A 710 11.26 1.72 29.45
N SER A 711 11.30 0.75 28.53
CA SER A 711 10.27 -0.30 28.40
C SER A 711 9.95 -1.07 29.69
N ASN A 712 10.92 -1.20 30.61
CA ASN A 712 10.74 -1.86 31.91
C ASN A 712 9.90 -1.05 32.92
N GLY A 713 9.66 0.24 32.68
CA GLY A 713 8.91 1.14 33.56
C GLY A 713 9.70 1.67 34.77
N THR A 714 11.01 1.41 34.86
CA THR A 714 11.85 1.78 36.01
C THR A 714 13.19 2.41 35.64
N SER A 715 13.73 2.13 34.45
CA SER A 715 14.95 2.78 33.97
C SER A 715 14.65 4.13 33.32
N PRO A 716 15.57 5.10 33.42
CA PRO A 716 15.34 6.47 32.94
C PRO A 716 15.34 6.56 31.41
N LEU A 717 14.36 7.27 30.86
CA LEU A 717 14.30 7.70 29.45
C LEU A 717 13.41 8.95 29.32
N GLY A 718 13.73 9.97 30.11
CA GLY A 718 12.92 11.17 30.32
C GLY A 718 12.48 11.91 29.06
N ASN A 719 11.34 12.58 29.12
CA ASN A 719 10.99 13.63 28.16
C ASN A 719 11.64 14.95 28.57
N GLY A 720 11.96 15.80 27.58
CA GLY A 720 12.69 17.07 27.77
C GLY A 720 11.91 18.21 28.45
N ALA A 721 10.67 17.97 28.86
CA ALA A 721 9.86 18.85 29.68
C ALA A 721 9.04 18.02 30.68
N ALA A 722 7.73 18.28 30.83
CA ALA A 722 6.89 17.51 31.74
C ALA A 722 6.45 16.18 31.12
N GLY A 723 6.09 15.22 31.97
CA GLY A 723 5.44 13.99 31.52
C GLY A 723 4.10 14.29 30.82
N ILE A 724 3.22 15.03 31.50
CA ILE A 724 1.91 15.45 30.99
C ILE A 724 1.69 16.94 31.26
N ILE A 725 1.32 17.70 30.23
CA ILE A 725 0.96 19.12 30.31
C ILE A 725 -0.53 19.27 30.00
N ILE A 726 -1.28 19.96 30.86
CA ILE A 726 -2.67 20.36 30.64
C ILE A 726 -2.73 21.89 30.60
N SER A 727 -3.30 22.46 29.53
CA SER A 727 -3.36 23.92 29.40
C SER A 727 -4.40 24.40 28.39
N ASN A 728 -4.52 25.72 28.30
CA ASN A 728 -5.43 26.50 27.48
C ASN A 728 -6.90 26.07 27.62
N LYS A 729 -7.39 26.11 28.87
CA LYS A 729 -8.79 25.85 29.27
C LYS A 729 -9.25 24.41 29.05
N SER A 730 -8.34 23.43 29.15
CA SER A 730 -8.67 22.00 29.01
C SER A 730 -9.26 21.43 30.30
N LYS A 731 -10.38 20.70 30.21
CA LYS A 731 -11.21 20.32 31.37
C LYS A 731 -11.66 18.87 31.36
N TYR A 732 -12.04 18.36 32.53
CA TYR A 732 -12.64 17.03 32.69
C TYR A 732 -11.76 15.86 32.24
N ASN A 733 -10.45 16.08 32.06
CA ASN A 733 -9.54 15.00 31.70
C ASN A 733 -9.26 14.10 32.91
N LYS A 734 -9.10 12.80 32.67
CA LYS A 734 -8.78 11.82 33.70
C LYS A 734 -7.40 11.24 33.45
N ILE A 735 -6.47 11.51 34.36
CA ILE A 735 -5.12 11.00 34.32
C ILE A 735 -4.99 9.92 35.39
N GLY A 736 -5.01 8.68 34.96
CA GLY A 736 -4.98 7.48 35.79
C GLY A 736 -6.35 7.14 36.39
N GLU A 737 -6.48 5.89 36.81
CA GLU A 737 -7.60 5.38 37.60
C GLU A 737 -7.10 4.24 38.50
N PRO A 738 -7.80 3.88 39.59
CA PRO A 738 -7.38 2.79 40.46
C PRO A 738 -7.11 1.50 39.66
N THR A 739 -5.99 0.83 39.95
CA THR A 739 -5.45 -0.35 39.22
C THR A 739 -4.90 -0.10 37.82
N LYS A 740 -5.02 1.11 37.28
CA LYS A 740 -4.54 1.51 35.95
C LYS A 740 -3.86 2.89 35.99
N GLY A 741 -3.15 3.18 37.07
CA GLY A 741 -2.33 4.39 37.17
C GLY A 741 -1.28 4.46 36.08
N ASN A 742 -0.93 5.67 35.65
CA ASN A 742 0.24 5.85 34.80
C ASN A 742 1.53 5.74 35.64
N ILE A 743 2.62 5.33 35.02
CA ILE A 743 3.97 5.47 35.55
C ILE A 743 4.60 6.68 34.87
N ILE A 744 4.91 7.73 35.63
CA ILE A 744 5.42 9.02 35.12
C ILE A 744 6.70 9.38 35.87
N ALA A 745 7.85 9.20 35.23
CA ALA A 745 9.13 9.37 35.90
C ALA A 745 10.23 9.93 35.00
N PHE A 746 11.28 10.45 35.62
CA PHE A 746 12.52 10.90 34.98
C PHE A 746 12.37 12.02 33.95
N ASN A 747 11.27 12.79 33.97
CA ASN A 747 11.08 13.92 33.07
C ASN A 747 11.90 15.14 33.53
N ASP A 748 12.35 15.96 32.58
CA ASP A 748 13.24 17.11 32.80
C ASP A 748 12.58 18.28 33.55
N THR A 749 11.28 18.22 33.83
CA THR A 749 10.61 19.12 34.78
C THR A 749 9.71 18.35 35.76
N VAL A 750 8.39 18.38 35.55
CA VAL A 750 7.34 17.89 36.45
C VAL A 750 6.67 16.64 35.89
N GLY A 751 6.06 15.84 36.76
CA GLY A 751 5.30 14.66 36.32
C GLY A 751 4.04 15.06 35.54
N ILE A 752 3.11 15.75 36.22
CA ILE A 752 1.89 16.31 35.67
C ILE A 752 1.85 17.80 35.99
N VAL A 753 1.48 18.64 35.01
CA VAL A 753 1.30 20.08 35.23
C VAL A 753 0.01 20.59 34.62
N ILE A 754 -0.69 21.46 35.37
CA ILE A 754 -1.68 22.36 34.79
C ILE A 754 -1.07 23.74 34.64
N ALA A 755 -0.80 24.15 33.40
CA ALA A 755 0.05 25.30 33.08
C ALA A 755 -0.73 26.59 32.78
N ASP A 756 -1.99 26.70 33.20
CA ASP A 756 -2.79 27.91 33.12
C ASP A 756 -3.81 28.03 34.26
N THR A 757 -4.54 29.14 34.35
CA THR A 757 -5.51 29.39 35.43
C THR A 757 -6.93 28.84 35.18
N ASN A 758 -7.23 28.29 34.00
CA ASN A 758 -8.61 28.04 33.58
C ASN A 758 -8.88 26.57 33.19
N SER A 759 -7.86 25.72 33.23
CA SER A 759 -7.97 24.28 33.05
C SER A 759 -8.38 23.66 34.40
N MET A 760 -9.64 23.24 34.49
CA MET A 760 -10.30 22.85 35.73
C MET A 760 -10.95 21.48 35.59
N TYR A 761 -11.32 20.87 36.71
CA TYR A 761 -12.02 19.57 36.77
C TYR A 761 -11.18 18.42 36.19
N ASN A 762 -9.85 18.54 36.21
CA ASN A 762 -8.96 17.48 35.73
C ASN A 762 -8.57 16.58 36.90
N THR A 763 -8.92 15.30 36.80
CA THR A 763 -8.75 14.31 37.86
C THR A 763 -7.43 13.57 37.69
N PHE A 764 -6.66 13.48 38.77
CA PHE A 764 -5.44 12.68 38.87
C PHE A 764 -5.69 11.53 39.84
N SER A 765 -5.58 10.29 39.38
CA SER A 765 -5.88 9.14 40.25
C SER A 765 -4.88 7.99 40.09
N ALA A 766 -4.39 7.51 41.23
CA ALA A 766 -3.53 6.33 41.36
C ALA A 766 -2.26 6.32 40.49
N ASN A 767 -1.78 7.49 40.03
CA ASN A 767 -0.55 7.58 39.24
C ASN A 767 0.68 7.33 40.13
N ILE A 768 1.65 6.61 39.58
CA ILE A 768 2.97 6.41 40.15
C ILE A 768 3.88 7.47 39.51
N ILE A 769 4.23 8.50 40.28
CA ILE A 769 4.96 9.68 39.80
C ILE A 769 6.22 9.87 40.67
N TYR A 770 7.41 9.71 40.10
CA TYR A 770 8.65 9.75 40.89
C TYR A 770 9.86 10.15 40.06
N ASN A 771 10.92 10.63 40.71
CA ASN A 771 12.21 10.96 40.06
C ASN A 771 12.07 11.91 38.86
N ASN A 772 11.05 12.77 38.83
CA ASN A 772 11.05 13.94 37.95
C ASN A 772 11.93 15.01 38.59
N THR A 773 12.54 15.89 37.81
CA THR A 773 13.53 16.85 38.36
C THR A 773 12.91 17.93 39.27
N GLN A 774 11.60 18.18 39.15
CA GLN A 774 10.82 19.11 39.96
C GLN A 774 9.71 18.37 40.71
N MET A 775 8.51 18.94 40.82
CA MET A 775 7.38 18.35 41.53
C MET A 775 6.72 17.20 40.76
N GLY A 776 6.09 16.27 41.49
CA GLY A 776 5.28 15.21 40.89
C GLY A 776 4.02 15.78 40.19
N ILE A 777 3.28 16.64 40.88
CA ILE A 777 2.11 17.36 40.36
C ILE A 777 2.31 18.85 40.68
N ASP A 778 2.14 19.71 39.68
CA ASP A 778 2.29 21.17 39.82
C ASP A 778 1.07 21.90 39.22
N LEU A 779 0.40 22.72 40.02
CA LEU A 779 -0.78 23.50 39.64
C LEU A 779 -0.42 24.99 39.54
N PHE A 780 -0.70 25.62 38.41
CA PHE A 780 -0.41 27.04 38.21
C PHE A 780 -1.15 27.93 39.25
N PRO A 781 -0.46 28.86 39.94
CA PRO A 781 0.93 29.30 39.72
C PRO A 781 1.99 28.31 40.22
N PHE A 782 3.06 28.13 39.46
CA PHE A 782 4.05 27.07 39.69
C PHE A 782 4.67 27.08 41.09
N GLY A 783 4.80 25.87 41.65
CA GLY A 783 5.30 25.61 42.99
C GLY A 783 4.17 25.25 43.96
N VAL A 784 4.55 24.76 45.16
CA VAL A 784 3.59 24.29 46.16
C VAL A 784 2.52 25.36 46.43
N ASN A 785 1.28 25.03 46.08
CA ASN A 785 0.15 25.90 46.30
C ASN A 785 -0.18 26.01 47.81
N PRO A 786 -0.71 27.15 48.29
CA PRO A 786 -1.13 27.28 49.68
C PRO A 786 -2.21 26.26 50.07
N ASN A 787 -2.17 25.77 51.32
CA ASN A 787 -3.26 25.00 51.92
C ASN A 787 -4.06 25.94 52.81
N ASP A 788 -5.10 26.59 52.28
CA ASP A 788 -5.76 27.73 52.91
C ASP A 788 -7.10 27.38 53.60
N ALA A 789 -7.56 28.27 54.49
CA ALA A 789 -8.69 27.95 55.36
C ALA A 789 -10.03 28.04 54.61
N GLY A 790 -10.74 26.91 54.52
CA GLY A 790 -12.07 26.82 53.94
C GLY A 790 -12.16 27.07 52.43
N ASP A 791 -11.07 26.79 51.70
CA ASP A 791 -10.85 26.86 50.24
C ASP A 791 -11.95 27.63 49.48
N ASN A 792 -11.65 28.86 49.07
CA ASN A 792 -12.46 29.67 48.14
C ASN A 792 -11.66 30.01 46.87
N ASP A 793 -10.60 29.25 46.58
CA ASP A 793 -9.61 29.66 45.61
C ASP A 793 -10.13 29.58 44.16
N MET A 794 -9.56 30.43 43.31
CA MET A 794 -9.86 30.48 41.88
C MET A 794 -8.58 30.19 41.10
N GLY A 795 -8.61 29.18 40.23
CA GLY A 795 -7.47 28.81 39.41
C GLY A 795 -7.65 27.46 38.74
N CYS A 796 -6.56 26.88 38.24
CA CYS A 796 -6.63 25.52 37.73
C CYS A 796 -7.02 24.55 38.83
N ASN A 797 -7.90 23.61 38.48
CA ASN A 797 -8.49 22.70 39.44
C ASN A 797 -9.02 23.38 40.73
N GLU A 798 -9.50 24.63 40.61
CA GLU A 798 -9.94 25.44 41.76
C GLU A 798 -8.87 25.55 42.87
N LEU A 799 -7.59 25.32 42.54
CA LEU A 799 -6.44 25.24 43.45
C LEU A 799 -6.69 24.34 44.67
N MET A 800 -7.39 23.23 44.45
CA MET A 800 -7.83 22.33 45.53
C MET A 800 -6.74 22.05 46.57
N ASN A 801 -7.09 22.32 47.83
CA ASN A 801 -6.27 21.99 48.99
C ASN A 801 -5.82 20.51 48.97
N PHE A 802 -4.56 20.27 49.33
CA PHE A 802 -4.05 18.93 49.56
C PHE A 802 -4.38 18.46 51.00
N PRO A 803 -4.55 17.14 51.21
CA PRO A 803 -4.94 16.63 52.52
C PRO A 803 -3.80 16.70 53.54
N GLU A 804 -4.11 17.12 54.77
CA GLU A 804 -3.16 17.11 55.87
C GLU A 804 -3.19 15.77 56.59
N ILE A 805 -2.04 15.10 56.63
CA ILE A 805 -1.88 13.84 57.34
C ILE A 805 -1.52 14.13 58.80
N SER A 806 -2.51 14.10 59.69
CA SER A 806 -2.36 14.42 61.11
C SER A 806 -1.57 13.36 61.89
N SER A 807 -1.71 12.08 61.54
CA SER A 807 -1.07 10.97 62.24
C SER A 807 -0.89 9.78 61.30
N VAL A 808 0.28 9.16 61.33
CA VAL A 808 0.55 7.87 60.66
C VAL A 808 1.28 6.95 61.63
N VAL A 809 0.59 5.89 62.06
CA VAL A 809 1.08 4.99 63.11
C VAL A 809 1.16 3.56 62.59
N TYR A 810 2.38 3.01 62.57
CA TYR A 810 2.62 1.58 62.31
C TYR A 810 2.47 0.77 63.59
N ASP A 811 1.52 -0.15 63.62
CA ASP A 811 1.37 -1.10 64.70
C ASP A 811 2.19 -2.37 64.42
N ASN A 812 3.31 -2.51 65.15
CA ASN A 812 4.16 -3.70 65.09
C ASN A 812 3.41 -5.00 65.39
N GLY A 813 2.35 -4.96 66.20
CA GLY A 813 1.61 -6.15 66.60
C GLY A 813 0.74 -6.73 65.49
N SER A 814 0.10 -5.85 64.70
CA SER A 814 -0.78 -6.24 63.58
C SER A 814 -0.12 -6.15 62.20
N GLY A 815 0.99 -5.42 62.07
CA GLY A 815 1.61 -5.11 60.78
C GLY A 815 0.79 -4.12 59.93
N ILE A 816 -0.16 -3.42 60.55
CA ILE A 816 -1.06 -2.45 59.91
C ILE A 816 -0.57 -1.04 60.23
N THR A 817 -0.61 -0.16 59.22
CA THR A 817 -0.40 1.28 59.40
C THR A 817 -1.75 1.98 59.39
N PHE A 818 -2.00 2.79 60.41
CA PHE A 818 -3.21 3.61 60.56
C PHE A 818 -2.90 5.05 60.21
N PHE A 819 -3.78 5.68 59.44
CA PHE A 819 -3.70 7.05 58.98
C PHE A 819 -4.92 7.80 59.50
N ASP A 820 -4.68 8.96 60.10
CA ASP A 820 -5.69 9.94 60.43
C ASP A 820 -5.30 11.27 59.81
N GLY A 821 -6.25 11.98 59.22
CA GLY A 821 -6.00 13.29 58.64
C GLY A 821 -7.26 14.10 58.44
N ILE A 822 -7.05 15.33 57.95
CA ILE A 822 -8.09 16.31 57.69
C ILE A 822 -7.91 16.83 56.26
N ILE A 823 -8.99 17.15 55.57
CA ILE A 823 -9.00 17.99 54.39
C ILE A 823 -9.86 19.22 54.72
N ASP A 824 -9.29 20.42 54.58
CA ASP A 824 -10.05 21.66 54.72
C ASP A 824 -10.63 22.04 53.37
N TYR A 825 -11.96 22.02 53.26
CA TYR A 825 -12.68 22.35 52.04
C TYR A 825 -14.13 22.74 52.34
N ASN A 826 -14.56 23.94 51.93
CA ASN A 826 -15.93 24.42 52.19
C ASN A 826 -16.73 24.82 50.93
N ILE A 827 -16.17 24.67 49.72
CA ILE A 827 -16.89 24.91 48.45
C ILE A 827 -17.89 23.78 48.15
N ASN A 828 -18.93 24.07 47.36
CA ASN A 828 -19.82 23.10 46.67
C ASN A 828 -20.41 21.95 47.50
N GLY A 829 -20.71 22.17 48.78
CA GLY A 829 -21.36 21.17 49.64
C GLY A 829 -20.52 20.68 50.82
N GLY A 830 -19.31 21.22 51.00
CA GLY A 830 -18.41 20.89 52.10
C GLY A 830 -17.50 19.69 51.77
N PRO A 831 -16.70 19.22 52.74
CA PRO A 831 -15.64 18.25 52.47
C PRO A 831 -16.16 16.80 52.31
N ALA A 832 -17.46 16.58 52.56
CA ALA A 832 -18.11 15.29 52.47
C ALA A 832 -17.98 14.70 51.06
N GLY A 833 -17.39 13.51 50.95
CA GLY A 833 -17.27 12.84 49.65
C GLY A 833 -15.98 13.13 48.89
N ILE A 834 -15.12 14.03 49.39
CA ILE A 834 -13.77 14.22 48.84
C ILE A 834 -13.00 12.92 48.95
N LYS A 835 -12.43 12.49 47.82
CA LYS A 835 -11.61 11.28 47.74
C LYS A 835 -10.18 11.62 48.15
N ILE A 836 -9.65 10.87 49.11
CA ILE A 836 -8.25 10.97 49.55
C ILE A 836 -7.50 9.74 49.06
N GLU A 837 -6.43 9.93 48.29
CA GLU A 837 -5.57 8.84 47.79
C GLU A 837 -4.23 8.86 48.50
N LEU A 838 -3.77 7.70 48.98
CA LEU A 838 -2.57 7.55 49.80
C LEU A 838 -1.47 6.89 48.98
N PHE A 839 -0.25 7.40 49.12
CA PHE A 839 0.92 6.93 48.38
C PHE A 839 2.12 6.76 49.29
N LYS A 840 2.97 5.80 48.94
CA LYS A 840 4.35 5.74 49.43
C LYS A 840 5.20 6.71 48.61
N SER A 841 6.01 7.50 49.31
CA SER A 841 6.98 8.44 48.77
C SER A 841 8.40 7.91 48.99
N ASP A 842 9.32 8.28 48.10
CA ASP A 842 10.76 8.02 48.29
C ASP A 842 11.47 9.15 49.06
N GLY A 843 10.77 10.24 49.35
CA GLY A 843 11.31 11.41 50.03
C GLY A 843 12.37 12.19 49.23
N ALA A 844 12.51 11.93 47.93
CA ALA A 844 13.54 12.54 47.10
C ALA A 844 13.22 13.99 46.69
N ASN A 845 11.96 14.41 46.80
CA ASN A 845 11.50 15.73 46.42
C ASN A 845 12.07 16.84 47.33
N ILE A 846 12.72 17.85 46.74
CA ILE A 846 13.37 18.95 47.46
C ILE A 846 12.42 19.86 48.25
N LEU A 847 11.14 19.89 47.91
CA LEU A 847 10.11 20.69 48.60
C LEU A 847 9.44 19.90 49.73
N ASN A 848 9.77 18.61 49.89
CA ASN A 848 9.16 17.69 50.86
C ASN A 848 7.65 17.46 50.66
N HIS A 849 7.07 17.87 49.53
CA HIS A 849 5.73 17.50 49.08
C HIS A 849 5.89 16.31 48.15
N GLY A 850 5.66 15.11 48.69
CA GLY A 850 6.20 13.84 48.19
C GLY A 850 5.99 13.50 46.73
N ASP A 851 6.76 12.51 46.29
CA ASP A 851 6.49 11.76 45.08
C ASP A 851 5.62 10.53 45.42
N ALA A 852 5.11 9.84 44.39
CA ALA A 852 4.32 8.62 44.52
C ALA A 852 5.02 7.43 43.85
N ILE A 853 5.76 6.62 44.62
CA ILE A 853 6.39 5.39 44.12
C ILE A 853 5.46 4.17 44.21
N THR A 854 4.46 4.19 45.10
CA THR A 854 3.47 3.12 45.25
C THR A 854 2.10 3.71 45.62
N TYR A 855 1.04 3.30 44.92
CA TYR A 855 -0.34 3.59 45.32
C TYR A 855 -0.79 2.61 46.44
N LEU A 856 -1.24 3.15 47.57
CA LEU A 856 -1.61 2.36 48.76
C LEU A 856 -3.11 2.11 48.84
N GLY A 857 -3.93 3.02 48.31
CA GLY A 857 -5.39 2.93 48.36
C GLY A 857 -6.04 4.31 48.48
N SER A 858 -7.34 4.31 48.73
CA SER A 858 -8.11 5.55 48.87
C SER A 858 -9.16 5.44 49.98
N THR A 859 -9.53 6.59 50.55
CA THR A 859 -10.63 6.77 51.49
C THR A 859 -11.47 7.99 51.10
N ILE A 860 -12.51 8.29 51.86
CA ILE A 860 -13.41 9.42 51.65
C ILE A 860 -13.50 10.25 52.94
N ALA A 861 -13.44 11.57 52.81
CA ALA A 861 -13.62 12.47 53.93
C ALA A 861 -15.08 12.57 54.40
N ASP A 862 -15.27 12.70 55.72
CA ASP A 862 -16.57 12.91 56.34
C ASP A 862 -17.05 14.37 56.20
N ASN A 863 -18.22 14.68 56.76
CA ASN A 863 -18.81 16.03 56.68
C ASN A 863 -18.00 17.13 57.37
N PHE A 864 -17.01 16.77 58.18
CA PHE A 864 -16.11 17.68 58.88
C PHE A 864 -14.70 17.67 58.28
N GLY A 865 -14.49 16.95 57.18
CA GLY A 865 -13.19 16.82 56.52
C GLY A 865 -12.27 15.80 57.16
N ASN A 866 -12.69 15.09 58.21
CA ASN A 866 -11.87 14.04 58.79
C ASN A 866 -11.88 12.81 57.88
N TRP A 867 -10.73 12.17 57.75
CA TRP A 867 -10.59 10.93 57.02
C TRP A 867 -9.67 9.98 57.77
N THR A 868 -9.96 8.69 57.65
CA THR A 868 -9.13 7.61 58.20
C THR A 868 -8.88 6.58 57.12
N PHE A 869 -7.69 5.96 57.17
CA PHE A 869 -7.30 4.89 56.26
C PHE A 869 -6.38 3.91 56.99
N ASN A 870 -6.36 2.66 56.56
CA ASN A 870 -5.38 1.69 57.05
C ASN A 870 -4.94 0.77 55.92
N CYS A 871 -3.67 0.40 55.94
CA CYS A 871 -3.11 -0.55 55.00
C CYS A 871 -1.99 -1.39 55.63
N SER A 872 -1.66 -2.48 54.96
CA SER A 872 -0.50 -3.32 55.26
C SER A 872 0.62 -3.06 54.23
N GLY A 873 1.81 -3.60 54.48
CA GLY A 873 2.93 -3.54 53.52
C GLY A 873 3.79 -2.28 53.62
N LEU A 874 3.60 -1.47 54.65
CA LEU A 874 4.47 -0.36 55.03
C LEU A 874 5.32 -0.73 56.26
N THR A 875 6.41 -0.01 56.42
CA THR A 875 7.34 -0.12 57.55
C THR A 875 7.58 1.25 58.17
N SER A 876 8.10 1.30 59.39
CA SER A 876 8.41 2.58 60.06
C SER A 876 9.52 3.40 59.38
N SER A 877 10.21 2.86 58.37
CA SER A 877 11.17 3.61 57.55
C SER A 877 10.56 4.22 56.29
N ASP A 878 9.29 3.92 55.99
CA ASP A 878 8.64 4.44 54.80
C ASP A 878 8.13 5.87 55.03
N ILE A 879 8.08 6.63 53.94
CA ILE A 879 7.52 7.98 53.88
C ILE A 879 6.23 7.89 53.09
N VAL A 880 5.21 8.63 53.49
CA VAL A 880 3.90 8.65 52.85
C VAL A 880 3.47 10.07 52.48
N THR A 881 2.66 10.16 51.44
CA THR A 881 2.00 11.39 50.99
C THR A 881 0.57 11.06 50.54
N ALA A 882 -0.20 12.08 50.18
CA ALA A 882 -1.58 11.94 49.76
C ALA A 882 -1.97 13.02 48.74
N THR A 883 -3.03 12.75 47.98
CA THR A 883 -3.73 13.75 47.17
C THR A 883 -5.21 13.75 47.54
N ALA A 884 -5.89 14.86 47.29
CA ALA A 884 -7.34 14.96 47.40
C ALA A 884 -7.97 15.17 46.01
N THR A 885 -9.20 14.72 45.83
CA THR A 885 -10.01 14.99 44.63
C THR A 885 -11.45 15.26 45.02
N ASP A 886 -11.98 16.40 44.60
CA ASP A 886 -13.34 16.82 44.88
C ASP A 886 -14.39 16.08 44.02
N LEU A 887 -15.66 16.36 44.27
CA LEU A 887 -16.77 15.73 43.52
C LEU A 887 -16.89 16.21 42.06
N ASN A 888 -16.28 17.34 41.72
CA ASN A 888 -16.25 17.88 40.36
C ASN A 888 -15.07 17.34 39.55
N GLY A 889 -14.11 16.68 40.21
CA GLY A 889 -12.92 16.08 39.63
C GLY A 889 -11.68 16.95 39.68
N ASN A 890 -11.68 18.05 40.42
CA ASN A 890 -10.48 18.83 40.71
C ASN A 890 -9.56 18.00 41.62
N SER A 891 -8.29 17.84 41.27
CA SER A 891 -7.30 17.14 42.10
C SER A 891 -6.21 18.10 42.58
N SER A 892 -5.76 17.91 43.83
CA SER A 892 -4.68 18.66 44.47
C SER A 892 -3.29 18.23 44.00
N GLU A 893 -2.28 19.02 44.37
CA GLU A 893 -0.89 18.57 44.41
C GLU A 893 -0.67 17.51 45.51
N PHE A 894 0.55 16.96 45.60
CA PHE A 894 0.92 16.05 46.69
C PHE A 894 1.04 16.79 48.03
N ALA A 895 0.49 16.18 49.08
CA ALA A 895 0.63 16.64 50.45
C ALA A 895 2.09 16.56 50.95
N LEU A 896 2.36 17.29 52.03
CA LEU A 896 3.62 17.20 52.74
C LEU A 896 3.91 15.75 53.16
N ASN A 897 5.14 15.29 52.95
CA ASN A 897 5.60 13.98 53.36
C ASN A 897 5.46 13.78 54.87
N SER A 898 4.85 12.66 55.27
CA SER A 898 4.75 12.23 56.67
C SER A 898 5.59 10.99 56.93
N ASN A 899 6.34 11.02 58.03
CA ASN A 899 7.07 9.85 58.52
C ASN A 899 6.13 8.95 59.32
N ILE A 900 6.33 7.63 59.22
CA ILE A 900 5.54 6.66 59.96
C ILE A 900 6.12 6.46 61.36
N VAL A 901 5.31 6.70 62.40
CA VAL A 901 5.71 6.50 63.79
C VAL A 901 5.27 5.11 64.26
N THR A 902 6.10 4.39 65.00
CA THR A 902 5.72 3.06 65.52
C THR A 902 4.87 3.19 66.78
N SER A 903 3.77 2.45 66.87
CA SER A 903 2.95 2.39 68.08
C SER A 903 3.77 1.82 69.25
N ILE A 904 3.57 2.37 70.44
CA ILE A 904 4.02 1.75 71.69
C ILE A 904 2.78 1.10 72.29
N THR A 905 2.64 -0.22 72.18
CA THR A 905 1.51 -0.92 72.78
C THR A 905 1.66 -0.90 74.30
N GLU A 906 0.82 -0.15 75.02
CA GLU A 906 0.62 -0.37 76.46
C GLU A 906 -0.18 -1.66 76.65
N THR A 907 0.47 -2.70 77.15
CA THR A 907 -0.21 -3.95 77.51
C THR A 907 -0.63 -3.91 78.97
N ASN A 908 -1.92 -4.10 79.25
CA ASN A 908 -2.40 -4.56 80.56
C ASN A 908 -1.98 -6.02 80.73
N ASN A 909 -0.69 -6.23 81.03
CA ASN A 909 -0.14 -7.57 81.16
C ASN A 909 -0.56 -8.14 82.53
N ASN A 910 -1.65 -8.91 82.55
CA ASN A 910 -2.19 -9.54 83.76
C ASN A 910 -1.23 -10.55 84.42
N ASP A 911 -0.13 -10.92 83.76
CA ASP A 911 0.87 -11.85 84.27
C ASP A 911 1.96 -11.18 85.13
N ILE A 912 2.08 -9.85 85.06
CA ILE A 912 3.03 -9.10 85.88
C ILE A 912 2.36 -8.69 87.20
N SER A 913 2.92 -9.14 88.31
CA SER A 913 2.44 -8.84 89.66
C SER A 913 3.47 -8.00 90.43
N VAL A 914 2.97 -6.93 91.05
CA VAL A 914 3.73 -5.99 91.88
C VAL A 914 3.26 -6.17 93.31
N PHE A 915 4.08 -6.81 94.15
CA PHE A 915 3.67 -7.13 95.52
C PHE A 915 4.84 -7.11 96.53
N PRO A 916 4.57 -6.77 97.81
CA PRO A 916 3.34 -6.16 98.30
C PRO A 916 3.18 -4.75 97.75
N ASN A 917 1.93 -4.32 97.54
CA ASN A 917 1.58 -2.97 97.12
C ASN A 917 0.24 -2.59 97.79
N PRO A 918 0.25 -1.74 98.84
CA PRO A 918 1.35 -0.88 99.31
C PRO A 918 2.59 -1.64 99.85
N THR A 919 3.78 -1.02 99.77
CA THR A 919 5.09 -1.54 100.24
C THR A 919 5.74 -0.61 101.27
N ASN A 920 6.72 -1.10 102.04
CA ASN A 920 7.66 -0.29 102.83
C ASN A 920 8.96 -0.09 102.04
N ASP A 921 9.99 -0.89 102.32
CA ASP A 921 11.32 -0.70 101.74
C ASP A 921 11.64 -1.58 100.53
N PHE A 922 10.80 -2.58 100.21
CA PHE A 922 11.07 -3.52 99.12
C PHE A 922 9.80 -3.93 98.38
N VAL A 923 9.82 -3.85 97.05
CA VAL A 923 8.72 -4.33 96.20
C VAL A 923 9.21 -5.42 95.26
N TYR A 924 8.45 -6.50 95.15
CA TYR A 924 8.78 -7.62 94.27
C TYR A 924 7.97 -7.55 92.98
N ILE A 925 8.66 -7.62 91.85
CA ILE A 925 8.09 -7.59 90.51
C ILE A 925 8.24 -8.98 89.91
N LYS A 926 7.13 -9.68 89.70
CA LYS A 926 7.07 -11.05 89.18
C LYS A 926 6.35 -11.07 87.83
N GLY A 927 6.72 -11.99 86.93
CA GLY A 927 6.13 -12.13 85.59
C GLY A 927 6.95 -11.45 84.48
N LEU A 928 8.23 -11.12 84.74
CA LEU A 928 9.09 -10.41 83.80
C LEU A 928 9.70 -11.35 82.75
N SER A 929 9.76 -10.90 81.49
CA SER A 929 10.47 -11.60 80.41
C SER A 929 11.97 -11.24 80.39
N GLN A 930 12.77 -11.94 79.57
CA GLN A 930 14.18 -11.59 79.36
C GLN A 930 14.32 -10.14 78.85
N ASN A 931 15.42 -9.46 79.19
CA ASN A 931 15.72 -8.07 78.81
C ASN A 931 14.66 -7.02 79.21
N SER A 932 13.90 -7.25 80.28
CA SER A 932 12.93 -6.27 80.78
C SER A 932 13.62 -5.08 81.45
N GLU A 933 13.18 -3.86 81.17
CA GLU A 933 13.62 -2.62 81.81
C GLU A 933 12.51 -2.05 82.71
N LEU A 934 12.84 -1.80 83.97
CA LEU A 934 11.93 -1.31 85.00
C LEU A 934 12.28 0.13 85.31
N ILE A 935 11.32 1.03 85.19
CA ILE A 935 11.49 2.46 85.44
C ILE A 935 10.47 2.88 86.49
N ILE A 936 10.93 3.28 87.67
CA ILE A 936 10.09 3.84 88.73
C ILE A 936 10.20 5.35 88.69
N THR A 937 9.06 6.02 88.56
CA THR A 937 8.95 7.48 88.62
C THR A 937 8.08 7.92 89.78
N ASP A 938 8.31 9.12 90.30
CA ASP A 938 7.31 9.79 91.15
C ASP A 938 6.08 10.24 90.32
N CYS A 939 5.07 10.79 90.99
CA CYS A 939 3.84 11.27 90.36
C CYS A 939 4.03 12.49 89.45
N THR A 940 5.21 13.11 89.44
CA THR A 940 5.57 14.20 88.52
C THR A 940 6.32 13.70 87.28
N GLY A 941 6.60 12.39 87.20
CA GLY A 941 7.32 11.77 86.08
C GLY A 941 8.84 11.78 86.24
N ARG A 942 9.38 12.20 87.39
CA ARG A 942 10.83 12.15 87.64
C ARG A 942 11.27 10.71 87.91
N GLU A 943 12.25 10.24 87.15
CA GLU A 943 12.85 8.92 87.31
C GLU A 943 13.65 8.80 88.61
N LEU A 944 13.38 7.74 89.36
CA LEU A 944 14.03 7.47 90.65
C LEU A 944 14.89 6.21 90.59
N ILE A 945 14.40 5.18 89.89
CA ILE A 945 15.11 3.90 89.73
C ILE A 945 14.89 3.43 88.30
N ILE A 946 15.99 3.10 87.62
CA ILE A 946 16.00 2.39 86.34
C ILE A 946 16.78 1.09 86.55
N GLN A 947 16.17 -0.05 86.24
CA GLN A 947 16.80 -1.34 86.43
C GLN A 947 16.46 -2.29 85.26
N LYS A 948 17.50 -2.82 84.61
CA LYS A 948 17.36 -3.92 83.64
C LYS A 948 17.46 -5.25 84.35
N THR A 949 16.60 -6.19 83.99
CA THR A 949 16.56 -7.54 84.57
C THR A 949 16.13 -8.58 83.54
N ASN A 950 16.63 -9.81 83.73
CA ASN A 950 16.28 -10.95 82.89
C ASN A 950 15.29 -11.91 83.57
N ASN A 951 14.94 -11.66 84.83
CA ASN A 951 14.04 -12.47 85.66
C ASN A 951 13.27 -11.56 86.63
N ASN A 952 12.31 -12.15 87.37
CA ASN A 952 11.66 -11.51 88.52
C ASN A 952 12.68 -10.86 89.46
N VAL A 953 12.34 -9.70 90.03
CA VAL A 953 13.31 -8.90 90.78
C VAL A 953 12.69 -8.26 92.01
N LEU A 954 13.48 -8.15 93.08
CA LEU A 954 13.17 -7.39 94.28
C LEU A 954 13.82 -6.02 94.16
N ILE A 955 13.03 -4.96 94.14
CA ILE A 955 13.51 -3.58 94.07
C ILE A 955 13.61 -3.01 95.47
N ASN A 956 14.79 -2.49 95.82
CA ASN A 956 15.04 -1.79 97.07
C ASN A 956 14.62 -0.31 96.95
N LEU A 957 13.68 0.09 97.78
CA LEU A 957 13.12 1.44 97.85
C LEU A 957 13.54 2.18 99.12
N THR A 958 14.47 1.70 99.95
CA THR A 958 14.80 2.30 101.27
C THR A 958 15.08 3.81 101.20
N ASN A 959 15.73 4.28 100.12
CA ASN A 959 16.07 5.69 99.92
C ASN A 959 15.01 6.51 99.16
N VAL A 960 13.88 5.89 98.82
CA VAL A 960 12.74 6.54 98.16
C VAL A 960 11.75 7.00 99.25
N PRO A 961 11.29 8.27 99.27
CA PRO A 961 10.32 8.75 100.27
C PRO A 961 8.98 7.99 100.23
N SER A 962 8.18 8.05 101.29
CA SER A 962 6.79 7.55 101.27
C SER A 962 5.95 8.37 100.27
N GLY A 963 5.14 7.71 99.45
CA GLY A 963 4.41 8.36 98.36
C GLY A 963 3.86 7.40 97.30
N MET A 964 3.20 7.97 96.30
CA MET A 964 2.68 7.23 95.14
C MET A 964 3.68 7.32 93.98
N TYR A 965 3.99 6.17 93.39
CA TYR A 965 4.96 6.00 92.31
C TYR A 965 4.34 5.25 91.14
N ILE A 966 4.91 5.43 89.95
CA ILE A 966 4.54 4.67 88.76
C ILE A 966 5.71 3.77 88.40
N LEU A 967 5.46 2.48 88.27
CA LEU A 967 6.40 1.52 87.69
C LEU A 967 6.02 1.29 86.23
N ASN A 968 6.92 1.61 85.32
CA ASN A 968 6.86 1.21 83.92
C ASN A 968 7.73 -0.02 83.73
N VAL A 969 7.16 -1.10 83.18
CA VAL A 969 7.89 -2.29 82.77
C VAL A 969 7.94 -2.32 81.25
N VAL A 970 9.12 -2.08 80.68
CA VAL A 970 9.38 -2.19 79.24
C VAL A 970 9.88 -3.60 78.95
N THR A 971 9.13 -4.37 78.17
CA THR A 971 9.52 -5.73 77.77
C THR A 971 10.48 -5.72 76.57
N GLU A 972 11.09 -6.86 76.25
CA GLU A 972 11.96 -7.03 75.07
C GLU A 972 11.30 -6.62 73.74
N ASN A 973 9.98 -6.78 73.64
CA ASN A 973 9.20 -6.37 72.46
C ASN A 973 8.80 -4.88 72.48
N LYS A 974 9.40 -4.07 73.36
CA LYS A 974 9.08 -2.64 73.59
C LYS A 974 7.63 -2.36 73.99
N GLN A 975 6.92 -3.35 74.55
CA GLN A 975 5.62 -3.13 75.17
C GLN A 975 5.82 -2.57 76.58
N ILE A 976 4.97 -1.64 77.01
CA ILE A 976 5.05 -1.03 78.35
C ILE A 976 3.86 -1.51 79.18
N ALA A 977 4.11 -2.09 80.35
CA ALA A 977 3.08 -2.33 81.37
C ALA A 977 3.26 -1.34 82.52
N LYS A 978 2.20 -0.60 82.89
CA LYS A 978 2.25 0.43 83.93
C LYS A 978 1.54 -0.01 85.20
N PHE A 979 2.20 0.13 86.35
CA PHE A 979 1.66 -0.20 87.65
C PHE A 979 1.73 1.01 88.58
N LYS A 980 0.63 1.31 89.28
CA LYS A 980 0.64 2.26 90.39
C LYS A 980 1.20 1.56 91.61
N MET A 981 2.23 2.11 92.23
CA MET A 981 2.82 1.62 93.48
C MET A 981 2.65 2.64 94.60
N VAL A 982 2.40 2.17 95.81
CA VAL A 982 2.32 3.02 97.00
C VAL A 982 3.39 2.58 97.98
N LYS A 983 4.33 3.48 98.31
CA LYS A 983 5.26 3.29 99.43
C LYS A 983 4.70 3.99 100.67
N LEU A 984 4.54 3.23 101.76
CA LEU A 984 4.02 3.70 103.05
C LEU A 984 5.05 4.54 103.82
#